data_AF-A0A857GJ88-F1
#
_entry.id   AF-A0A857GJ88-F1
#
_cell.length_a   1.000
_cell.length_b   1.000
_cell.length_c   1.000
_cell.angle_alpha   90.00
_cell.angle_beta   90.00
_cell.angle_gamma   90.00
#
_symmetry.space_group_name_H-M   'P 1'
#
loop_
_entity.id
_entity.type
_entity.pdbx_description
1 polymer ?
#
loop_
_entity_poly.entity_id
_entity_poly.type
_entity_poly.pdbx_seq_one_letter_code
_entity_poly.pdbx_strand_id
1 'polypeptide(L)'
;MHGLLRRLFAPRWQHPDPEVRRKALQSLDPQHSEQREALLSLAGDSDSSIQLAALLALDDIDKLLAAYPQHHEDEAWFNAVCQRLTGAEGHIDLQQRQAQVALLSDQRLLNAIALQGDNLGLRLTAVEQLHDEDDLVHQACHNSVAAVRHQAAQRISGEASFKRLLKEARRDRQVMRYAKEQLTQRRNDEQWLEEQQAQREHLLNQLEQHARAPWEPLYGGRLRHLEREWQQLSHSPSLSQEQRFHQAMLSCRKTLHDHDTQEQARQQSLARRAEAESTRDHLLEGLEETLEGLAHADELTAQDIDSLRAQRQLLGQRWQALSDLHPPNDTTQQRYSQALAQYEQSMEAWQRWQSESLAVEHALANSDDQALAKHVKACRWPETLTPPALLAQAQKQLATQPVAATPTGASLNALEAELDNFEHLLERGAFKSASRLHQRLKPTLDALTGEEAKPLKRRLKHLGARLAELRDWRGFVAGPKREQLCASIDALADDPHMAESALDRHHRQLVKEWKALGDAAANKEQSARFRAASDRIHERLAPWRAQLDQERDANLRGREALCEQLETLLAQPAEDADPDVLREIRDKARHQWRYYSPVPREHAEAIGRRFGAIRHRLQALIDQRAEQIAAQKRALIEQVQALQNDTEQSLTARIAHTKRLQQQWRSLGRAPKGDEQALWKTFRSACDQLFAQRDAQKHEQAARQQQTLDQLQRLIDDMDSWQPTHADESERLDAYLASLQQLEPLPRNRRSDGMQKRLGGIVRAKRERLSRLEVVDKVQQWHALLPLINAHLAADHQALSGGHPAPVDANSELSTPLPATYGDAHQRRNEARSSTTLPLSSEQQGDVEEQLARLRVHLSLLALGSVKQRDEPLRLAIQVERLNNGLNAERSKADELEEVLVDLLALGPMPNCLWQQEVNELDNLLGRLARPPQP
;
A
#
# COMPACT_ATOMS: atom_id res chain seq x y z
N MET A 1 15.35 -83.03 8.04
CA MET A 1 16.25 -83.79 7.15
C MET A 1 17.29 -82.85 6.56
N HIS A 2 18.57 -83.12 6.82
CA HIS A 2 19.69 -82.22 6.53
C HIS A 2 20.10 -82.18 5.02
N GLY A 3 20.17 -80.96 4.48
CA GLY A 3 21.18 -80.45 3.53
C GLY A 3 21.33 -81.06 2.13
N LEU A 4 21.68 -82.34 2.02
CA LEU A 4 22.27 -82.92 0.79
C LEU A 4 21.28 -83.76 -0.02
N LEU A 5 20.36 -84.48 0.63
CA LEU A 5 19.36 -85.32 -0.06
C LEU A 5 18.15 -84.53 -0.57
N ARG A 6 17.89 -83.32 -0.04
CA ARG A 6 16.80 -82.45 -0.53
C ARG A 6 17.11 -81.82 -1.90
N ARG A 7 18.41 -81.71 -2.28
CA ARG A 7 18.85 -81.13 -3.56
C ARG A 7 18.71 -82.09 -4.76
N LEU A 8 18.66 -83.40 -4.53
CA LEU A 8 18.52 -84.42 -5.59
C LEU A 8 17.06 -84.67 -6.00
N PHE A 9 16.09 -84.27 -5.16
CA PHE A 9 14.65 -84.44 -5.40
C PHE A 9 13.87 -83.12 -5.35
N ALA A 10 14.55 -81.98 -5.26
CA ALA A 10 13.88 -80.69 -5.38
C ALA A 10 13.31 -80.55 -6.80
N PRO A 11 12.04 -80.11 -6.94
CA PRO A 11 11.44 -79.92 -8.24
C PRO A 11 12.26 -78.91 -9.06
N ARG A 12 12.33 -79.10 -10.38
CA ARG A 12 13.27 -78.38 -11.27
C ARG A 12 13.16 -76.85 -11.21
N TRP A 13 12.01 -76.33 -10.75
CA TRP A 13 11.77 -74.90 -10.54
C TRP A 13 12.47 -74.32 -9.29
N GLN A 14 13.01 -75.14 -8.37
CA GLN A 14 13.80 -74.71 -7.21
C GLN A 14 15.33 -74.85 -7.43
N HIS A 15 15.76 -75.06 -8.67
CA HIS A 15 17.16 -75.32 -8.99
C HIS A 15 18.05 -74.05 -8.82
N PRO A 16 19.31 -74.15 -8.37
CA PRO A 16 20.18 -72.97 -8.21
C PRO A 16 20.52 -72.24 -9.51
N ASP A 17 20.51 -72.96 -10.64
CA ASP A 17 20.74 -72.41 -11.99
C ASP A 17 19.45 -71.75 -12.53
N PRO A 18 19.46 -70.44 -12.85
CA PRO A 18 18.35 -69.72 -13.46
C PRO A 18 17.83 -70.35 -14.76
N GLU A 19 18.71 -70.87 -15.62
CA GLU A 19 18.30 -71.45 -16.91
C GLU A 19 17.47 -72.73 -16.74
N VAL A 20 17.77 -73.50 -15.69
CA VAL A 20 17.00 -74.71 -15.35
C VAL A 20 15.63 -74.34 -14.82
N ARG A 21 15.53 -73.30 -13.97
CA ARG A 21 14.26 -72.79 -13.46
C ARG A 21 13.39 -72.21 -14.57
N ARG A 22 13.98 -71.45 -15.51
CA ARG A 22 13.29 -70.90 -16.69
C ARG A 22 12.68 -71.99 -17.58
N LYS A 23 13.42 -73.07 -17.84
CA LYS A 23 12.89 -74.23 -18.59
C LYS A 23 11.79 -74.97 -17.84
N ALA A 24 11.90 -75.08 -16.52
CA ALA A 24 10.87 -75.70 -15.70
C ALA A 24 9.56 -74.89 -15.70
N LEU A 25 9.66 -73.56 -15.67
CA LEU A 25 8.52 -72.64 -15.70
C LEU A 25 7.62 -72.86 -16.92
N GLN A 26 8.19 -73.12 -18.09
CA GLN A 26 7.44 -73.38 -19.34
C GLN A 26 6.53 -74.62 -19.26
N SER A 27 6.75 -75.51 -18.30
CA SER A 27 5.97 -76.73 -18.10
C SER A 27 4.93 -76.64 -16.97
N LEU A 28 4.82 -75.50 -16.29
CA LEU A 28 3.87 -75.29 -15.20
C LEU A 28 2.53 -74.77 -15.74
N ASP A 29 1.45 -75.44 -15.33
CA ASP A 29 0.08 -75.08 -15.65
C ASP A 29 -0.59 -74.36 -14.47
N PRO A 30 -1.00 -73.10 -14.61
CA PRO A 30 -1.63 -72.32 -13.55
C PRO A 30 -3.01 -72.87 -13.12
N GLN A 31 -3.63 -73.77 -13.88
CA GLN A 31 -4.92 -74.39 -13.51
C GLN A 31 -4.76 -75.51 -12.46
N HIS A 32 -3.55 -76.05 -12.29
CA HIS A 32 -3.25 -77.07 -11.28
C HIS A 32 -2.75 -76.42 -9.98
N SER A 33 -3.37 -76.73 -8.84
CA SER A 33 -3.10 -76.06 -7.56
C SER A 33 -1.64 -76.09 -7.11
N GLU A 34 -0.99 -77.26 -7.16
CA GLU A 34 0.43 -77.42 -6.78
C GLU A 34 1.40 -76.69 -7.73
N GLN A 35 1.06 -76.61 -9.01
CA GLN A 35 1.87 -75.91 -10.02
C GLN A 35 1.66 -74.40 -9.96
N ARG A 36 0.45 -73.96 -9.58
CA ARG A 36 0.15 -72.56 -9.27
C ARG A 36 0.92 -72.07 -8.04
N GLU A 37 1.06 -72.89 -7.00
CA GLU A 37 1.92 -72.57 -5.84
C GLU A 37 3.40 -72.46 -6.25
N ALA A 38 3.86 -73.32 -7.16
CA ALA A 38 5.21 -73.21 -7.73
C ALA A 38 5.41 -71.89 -8.50
N LEU A 39 4.44 -71.47 -9.31
CA LEU A 39 4.46 -70.18 -10.02
C LEU A 39 4.45 -68.98 -9.04
N LEU A 40 3.64 -69.04 -7.97
CA LEU A 40 3.65 -68.02 -6.92
C LEU A 40 5.00 -67.92 -6.20
N SER A 41 5.69 -69.05 -5.99
CA SER A 41 7.03 -69.04 -5.42
C SER A 41 8.08 -68.47 -6.39
N LEU A 42 7.96 -68.72 -7.69
CA LEU A 42 8.83 -68.16 -8.72
C LEU A 42 8.57 -66.67 -8.98
N ALA A 43 7.39 -66.15 -8.63
CA ALA A 43 7.10 -64.72 -8.68
C ALA A 43 7.90 -63.88 -7.66
N GLY A 44 8.62 -64.53 -6.73
CA GLY A 44 9.59 -63.93 -5.82
C GLY A 44 11.03 -64.33 -6.10
N ASP A 45 11.34 -64.82 -7.31
CA ASP A 45 12.69 -65.23 -7.70
C ASP A 45 13.68 -64.03 -7.69
N SER A 46 14.94 -64.29 -7.39
CA SER A 46 16.01 -63.28 -7.46
C SER A 46 16.38 -62.90 -8.90
N ASP A 47 16.03 -63.72 -9.89
CA ASP A 47 16.19 -63.42 -11.31
C ASP A 47 14.92 -62.77 -11.88
N SER A 48 15.02 -61.50 -12.29
CA SER A 48 13.88 -60.70 -12.77
C SER A 48 13.21 -61.27 -14.02
N SER A 49 13.94 -62.01 -14.86
CA SER A 49 13.38 -62.61 -16.08
C SER A 49 12.51 -63.83 -15.78
N ILE A 50 12.87 -64.60 -14.75
CA ILE A 50 12.08 -65.72 -14.24
C ILE A 50 10.87 -65.19 -13.50
N GLN A 51 11.07 -64.16 -12.68
CA GLN A 51 10.03 -63.48 -11.94
C GLN A 51 8.92 -62.96 -12.88
N LEU A 52 9.28 -62.23 -13.93
CA LEU A 52 8.35 -61.73 -14.94
C LEU A 52 7.61 -62.89 -15.63
N ALA A 53 8.33 -63.92 -16.08
CA ALA A 53 7.73 -65.07 -16.74
C ALA A 53 6.73 -65.82 -15.82
N ALA A 54 7.01 -65.90 -14.52
CA ALA A 54 6.14 -66.54 -13.54
C ALA A 54 4.86 -65.73 -13.30
N LEU A 55 5.01 -64.40 -13.15
CA LEU A 55 3.89 -63.47 -13.01
C LEU A 55 2.96 -63.50 -14.23
N LEU A 56 3.52 -63.58 -15.43
CA LEU A 56 2.75 -63.73 -16.67
C LEU A 56 2.05 -65.09 -16.73
N ALA A 57 2.73 -66.18 -16.36
CA ALA A 57 2.13 -67.52 -16.35
C ALA A 57 0.95 -67.68 -15.39
N LEU A 58 0.83 -66.84 -14.34
CA LEU A 58 -0.30 -66.89 -13.40
C LEU A 58 -1.64 -66.41 -13.99
N ASP A 59 -1.61 -65.58 -15.03
CA ASP A 59 -2.78 -65.08 -15.79
C ASP A 59 -3.99 -64.61 -14.94
N ASP A 60 -3.73 -63.91 -13.82
CA ASP A 60 -4.76 -63.43 -12.87
C ASP A 60 -4.58 -61.94 -12.60
N ILE A 61 -5.18 -61.09 -13.44
CA ILE A 61 -4.97 -59.63 -13.40
C ILE A 61 -5.51 -58.98 -12.13
N ASP A 62 -6.62 -59.47 -11.59
CA ASP A 62 -7.23 -58.88 -10.40
C ASP A 62 -6.32 -59.06 -9.19
N LYS A 63 -5.68 -60.24 -9.05
CA LYS A 63 -4.69 -60.48 -8.00
C LYS A 63 -3.38 -59.73 -8.24
N LEU A 64 -2.92 -59.66 -9.49
CA LEU A 64 -1.73 -58.88 -9.83
C LEU A 64 -1.91 -57.39 -9.47
N LEU A 65 -3.06 -56.80 -9.81
CA LEU A 65 -3.39 -55.42 -9.47
C LEU A 65 -3.57 -55.19 -7.97
N ALA A 66 -4.15 -56.16 -7.24
CA ALA A 66 -4.27 -56.08 -5.80
C ALA A 66 -2.91 -56.11 -5.08
N ALA A 67 -1.94 -56.87 -5.60
CA ALA A 67 -0.60 -57.00 -5.02
C ALA A 67 0.38 -55.92 -5.49
N TYR A 68 0.19 -55.37 -6.68
CA TYR A 68 1.11 -54.41 -7.32
C TYR A 68 1.49 -53.19 -6.45
N PRO A 69 0.61 -52.57 -5.63
CA PRO A 69 1.01 -51.45 -4.77
C PRO A 69 2.19 -51.77 -3.83
N GLN A 70 2.35 -53.04 -3.42
CA GLN A 70 3.45 -53.50 -2.57
C GLN A 70 4.75 -53.73 -3.36
N HIS A 71 4.68 -53.74 -4.69
CA HIS A 71 5.76 -54.08 -5.62
C HIS A 71 5.98 -53.01 -6.70
N HIS A 72 5.52 -51.78 -6.49
CA HIS A 72 5.55 -50.71 -7.51
C HIS A 72 6.96 -50.30 -7.97
N GLU A 73 7.99 -50.57 -7.15
CA GLU A 73 9.41 -50.35 -7.51
C GLU A 73 10.03 -51.54 -8.28
N ASP A 74 9.35 -52.69 -8.35
CA ASP A 74 9.84 -53.89 -9.00
C ASP A 74 9.50 -53.88 -10.50
N GLU A 75 10.53 -53.87 -11.34
CA GLU A 75 10.40 -53.86 -12.80
C GLU A 75 9.68 -55.10 -13.36
N ALA A 76 9.85 -56.28 -12.76
CA ALA A 76 9.16 -57.48 -13.23
C ALA A 76 7.65 -57.37 -12.99
N TRP A 77 7.25 -56.83 -11.84
CA TRP A 77 5.85 -56.58 -11.51
C TRP A 77 5.23 -55.50 -12.40
N PHE A 78 5.93 -54.38 -12.60
CA PHE A 78 5.49 -53.34 -13.52
C PHE A 78 5.27 -53.89 -14.93
N ASN A 79 6.24 -54.62 -15.46
CA ASN A 79 6.16 -55.19 -16.81
C ASN A 79 5.04 -56.23 -16.93
N ALA A 80 4.84 -57.08 -15.91
CA ALA A 80 3.76 -58.07 -15.92
C ALA A 80 2.37 -57.41 -15.97
N VAL A 81 2.12 -56.43 -15.08
CA VAL A 81 0.83 -55.70 -15.05
C VAL A 81 0.62 -54.89 -16.33
N CYS A 82 1.67 -54.22 -16.81
CA CYS A 82 1.62 -53.43 -18.03
C CYS A 82 1.31 -54.31 -19.26
N GLN A 83 2.00 -55.44 -19.45
CA GLN A 83 1.77 -56.33 -20.59
C GLN A 83 0.34 -56.91 -20.62
N ARG A 84 -0.22 -57.22 -19.44
CA ARG A 84 -1.61 -57.69 -19.31
C ARG A 84 -2.62 -56.62 -19.69
N LEU A 85 -2.47 -55.40 -19.16
CA LEU A 85 -3.42 -54.32 -19.40
C LEU A 85 -3.32 -53.76 -20.83
N THR A 86 -2.12 -53.71 -21.40
CA THR A 86 -1.90 -53.28 -22.78
C THR A 86 -2.35 -54.30 -23.82
N GLY A 87 -2.55 -55.56 -23.44
CA GLY A 87 -2.91 -56.65 -24.36
C GLY A 87 -1.72 -57.22 -25.13
N ALA A 88 -0.49 -56.95 -24.69
CA ALA A 88 0.72 -57.52 -25.27
C ALA A 88 0.84 -59.03 -25.01
N GLU A 89 0.50 -59.45 -23.79
CA GLU A 89 0.38 -60.85 -23.38
C GLU A 89 -0.81 -61.02 -22.43
N GLY A 90 -1.61 -62.08 -22.57
CA GLY A 90 -2.89 -62.12 -21.86
C GLY A 90 -3.95 -62.99 -22.49
N HIS A 91 -4.83 -63.57 -21.67
CA HIS A 91 -6.14 -64.06 -22.13
C HIS A 91 -7.31 -63.21 -21.64
N ILE A 92 -7.03 -62.07 -21.00
CA ILE A 92 -8.03 -61.15 -20.45
C ILE A 92 -8.72 -60.39 -21.58
N ASP A 93 -10.06 -60.36 -21.55
CA ASP A 93 -10.83 -59.65 -22.56
C ASP A 93 -10.68 -58.11 -22.46
N LEU A 94 -10.99 -57.43 -23.56
CA LEU A 94 -10.85 -55.97 -23.66
C LEU A 94 -11.76 -55.21 -22.68
N GLN A 95 -12.97 -55.71 -22.41
CA GLN A 95 -13.93 -55.03 -21.54
C GLN A 95 -13.45 -55.04 -20.09
N GLN A 96 -12.93 -56.16 -19.62
CA GLN A 96 -12.32 -56.28 -18.30
C GLN A 96 -11.06 -55.41 -18.19
N ARG A 97 -10.19 -55.38 -19.21
CA ARG A 97 -9.04 -54.46 -19.23
C ARG A 97 -9.46 -53.00 -19.14
N GLN A 98 -10.48 -52.59 -19.89
CA GLN A 98 -11.00 -51.21 -19.85
C GLN A 98 -11.56 -50.84 -18.46
N ALA A 99 -12.30 -51.75 -17.83
CA ALA A 99 -12.80 -51.55 -16.48
C ALA A 99 -11.66 -51.39 -15.47
N GLN A 100 -10.60 -52.20 -15.57
CA GLN A 100 -9.43 -52.09 -14.70
C GLN A 100 -8.66 -50.78 -14.93
N VAL A 101 -8.43 -50.39 -16.18
CA VAL A 101 -7.72 -49.14 -16.50
C VAL A 101 -8.49 -47.90 -16.01
N ALA A 102 -9.82 -47.92 -16.03
CA ALA A 102 -10.64 -46.83 -15.49
C ALA A 102 -10.53 -46.66 -13.96
N LEU A 103 -10.01 -47.66 -13.24
CA LEU A 103 -9.83 -47.64 -11.78
C LEU A 103 -8.37 -47.41 -11.35
N LEU A 104 -7.43 -47.35 -12.30
CA LEU A 104 -6.01 -47.20 -12.02
C LEU A 104 -5.65 -45.77 -11.63
N SER A 105 -4.91 -45.61 -10.54
CA SER A 105 -4.32 -44.33 -10.13
C SER A 105 -2.82 -44.21 -10.40
N ASP A 106 -2.15 -45.34 -10.65
CA ASP A 106 -0.70 -45.39 -10.84
C ASP A 106 -0.28 -44.71 -12.16
N GLN A 107 0.42 -43.58 -12.04
CA GLN A 107 0.78 -42.75 -13.18
C GLN A 107 1.76 -43.45 -14.14
N ARG A 108 2.67 -44.27 -13.60
CA ARG A 108 3.67 -45.01 -14.39
C ARG A 108 2.98 -46.05 -15.28
N LEU A 109 2.01 -46.80 -14.74
CA LEU A 109 1.19 -47.75 -15.50
C LEU A 109 0.31 -47.02 -16.52
N LEU A 110 -0.38 -45.96 -16.12
CA LEU A 110 -1.23 -45.17 -17.03
C LEU A 110 -0.43 -44.62 -18.21
N ASN A 111 0.78 -44.12 -17.99
CA ASN A 111 1.66 -43.60 -19.04
C ASN A 111 2.09 -44.71 -20.02
N ALA A 112 2.45 -45.89 -19.50
CA ALA A 112 2.80 -47.03 -20.32
C ALA A 112 1.61 -47.58 -21.13
N ILE A 113 0.42 -47.66 -20.51
CA ILE A 113 -0.82 -48.11 -21.16
C ILE A 113 -1.23 -47.14 -22.28
N ALA A 114 -1.14 -45.83 -22.03
CA ALA A 114 -1.37 -44.80 -23.03
C ALA A 114 -0.45 -44.99 -24.26
N LEU A 115 0.83 -45.32 -24.03
CA LEU A 115 1.83 -45.45 -25.09
C LEU A 115 1.74 -46.77 -25.87
N GLN A 116 1.48 -47.88 -25.18
CA GLN A 116 1.67 -49.23 -25.69
C GLN A 116 0.38 -50.04 -25.89
N GLY A 117 -0.77 -49.60 -25.36
CA GLY A 117 -2.03 -50.35 -25.42
C GLY A 117 -2.45 -50.76 -26.84
N ASP A 118 -2.99 -51.95 -27.02
CA ASP A 118 -3.47 -52.47 -28.30
C ASP A 118 -4.75 -51.77 -28.81
N ASN A 119 -5.52 -51.14 -27.91
CA ASN A 119 -6.82 -50.53 -28.21
C ASN A 119 -6.85 -49.00 -27.95
N LEU A 120 -7.52 -48.26 -28.84
CA LEU A 120 -7.66 -46.80 -28.73
C LEU A 120 -8.37 -46.36 -27.43
N GLY A 121 -9.44 -47.06 -27.03
CA GLY A 121 -10.21 -46.74 -25.83
C GLY A 121 -9.36 -46.84 -24.57
N LEU A 122 -8.57 -47.91 -24.43
CA LEU A 122 -7.62 -48.08 -23.33
C LEU A 122 -6.63 -46.91 -23.26
N ARG A 123 -6.07 -46.51 -24.41
CA ARG A 123 -5.09 -45.42 -24.47
C ARG A 123 -5.71 -44.07 -24.08
N LEU A 124 -6.92 -43.78 -24.56
CA LEU A 124 -7.61 -42.53 -24.24
C LEU A 124 -8.00 -42.47 -22.76
N THR A 125 -8.55 -43.56 -22.20
CA THR A 125 -8.88 -43.67 -20.76
C THR A 125 -7.64 -43.52 -19.88
N ALA A 126 -6.50 -44.05 -20.32
CA ALA A 126 -5.25 -43.88 -19.61
C ALA A 126 -4.73 -42.43 -19.67
N VAL A 127 -4.76 -41.80 -20.86
CA VAL A 127 -4.37 -40.38 -21.02
C VAL A 127 -5.28 -39.44 -20.24
N GLU A 128 -6.57 -39.76 -20.06
CA GLU A 128 -7.52 -38.96 -19.27
C GLU A 128 -7.22 -38.98 -17.76
N GLN A 129 -6.55 -40.02 -17.27
CA GLN A 129 -6.18 -40.18 -15.86
C GLN A 129 -4.72 -39.79 -15.56
N LEU A 130 -3.94 -39.37 -16.56
CA LEU A 130 -2.62 -38.78 -16.34
C LEU A 130 -2.73 -37.39 -15.70
N HIS A 131 -1.84 -37.07 -14.77
CA HIS A 131 -1.80 -35.76 -14.12
C HIS A 131 -0.47 -35.04 -14.32
N ASP A 132 0.61 -35.78 -14.57
CA ASP A 132 1.92 -35.21 -14.84
C ASP A 132 1.95 -34.58 -16.24
N GLU A 133 2.24 -33.28 -16.31
CA GLU A 133 2.37 -32.58 -17.59
C GLU A 133 3.57 -33.10 -18.41
N ASP A 134 4.61 -33.62 -17.78
CA ASP A 134 5.75 -34.21 -18.49
C ASP A 134 5.34 -35.48 -19.25
N ASP A 135 4.49 -36.30 -18.63
CA ASP A 135 3.91 -37.48 -19.26
C ASP A 135 2.93 -37.07 -20.38
N LEU A 136 2.11 -36.04 -20.18
CA LEU A 136 1.21 -35.53 -21.23
C LEU A 136 1.98 -34.98 -22.43
N VAL A 137 3.09 -34.26 -22.20
CA VAL A 137 4.00 -33.80 -23.27
C VAL A 137 4.60 -35.01 -24.00
N HIS A 138 5.11 -35.99 -23.25
CA HIS A 138 5.66 -37.21 -23.84
C HIS A 138 4.63 -37.96 -24.71
N GLN A 139 3.40 -38.12 -24.22
CA GLN A 139 2.30 -38.72 -24.98
C GLN A 139 1.96 -37.91 -26.23
N ALA A 140 1.85 -36.58 -26.12
CA ALA A 140 1.56 -35.70 -27.25
C ALA A 140 2.65 -35.71 -28.33
N CYS A 141 3.91 -35.98 -27.96
CA CYS A 141 5.03 -36.01 -28.89
C CYS A 141 5.30 -37.40 -29.50
N HIS A 142 5.16 -38.47 -28.71
CA HIS A 142 5.70 -39.79 -29.04
C HIS A 142 4.65 -40.87 -29.25
N ASN A 143 3.38 -40.65 -28.90
CA ASN A 143 2.35 -41.67 -29.09
C ASN A 143 2.14 -41.99 -30.58
N SER A 144 2.01 -43.27 -30.91
CA SER A 144 1.79 -43.73 -32.28
C SER A 144 0.43 -43.30 -32.84
N VAL A 145 -0.57 -43.07 -31.97
CA VAL A 145 -1.95 -42.78 -32.36
C VAL A 145 -2.25 -41.27 -32.28
N ALA A 146 -2.68 -40.67 -33.39
CA ALA A 146 -2.92 -39.23 -33.49
C ALA A 146 -3.99 -38.71 -32.51
N ALA A 147 -5.10 -39.43 -32.36
CA ALA A 147 -6.16 -39.06 -31.43
C ALA A 147 -5.66 -38.93 -29.98
N VAL A 148 -4.77 -39.84 -29.57
CA VAL A 148 -4.16 -39.82 -28.23
C VAL A 148 -3.20 -38.64 -28.08
N ARG A 149 -2.40 -38.34 -29.12
CA ARG A 149 -1.53 -37.15 -29.12
C ARG A 149 -2.32 -35.85 -28.96
N HIS A 150 -3.45 -35.73 -29.66
CA HIS A 150 -4.30 -34.55 -29.60
C HIS A 150 -4.96 -34.40 -28.22
N GLN A 151 -5.48 -35.50 -27.65
CA GLN A 151 -6.09 -35.49 -26.32
C GLN A 151 -5.05 -35.12 -25.26
N ALA A 152 -3.85 -35.69 -25.32
CA ALA A 152 -2.76 -35.36 -24.40
C ALA A 152 -2.38 -33.87 -24.50
N ALA A 153 -2.23 -33.34 -25.72
CA ALA A 153 -1.92 -31.93 -25.96
C ALA A 153 -2.98 -30.98 -25.39
N GLN A 154 -4.27 -31.32 -25.50
CA GLN A 154 -5.38 -30.51 -24.98
C GLN A 154 -5.46 -30.45 -23.45
N ARG A 155 -4.85 -31.41 -22.75
CA ARG A 155 -4.81 -31.45 -21.29
C ARG A 155 -3.64 -30.67 -20.68
N ILE A 156 -2.69 -30.23 -21.52
CA ILE A 156 -1.57 -29.41 -21.08
C ILE A 156 -2.06 -27.99 -20.80
N SER A 157 -1.57 -27.39 -19.72
CA SER A 157 -1.89 -26.02 -19.34
C SER A 157 -0.63 -25.15 -19.18
N GLY A 158 0.52 -25.74 -18.85
CA GLY A 158 1.78 -25.01 -18.61
C GLY A 158 2.37 -24.35 -19.86
N GLU A 159 2.81 -23.10 -19.73
CA GLU A 159 3.51 -22.38 -20.80
C GLU A 159 4.84 -23.07 -21.17
N ALA A 160 5.58 -23.56 -20.18
CA ALA A 160 6.80 -24.33 -20.37
C ALA A 160 6.54 -25.63 -21.17
N SER A 161 5.44 -26.30 -20.85
CA SER A 161 4.98 -27.53 -21.50
C SER A 161 4.56 -27.27 -22.96
N PHE A 162 3.85 -26.18 -23.26
CA PHE A 162 3.55 -25.78 -24.65
C PHE A 162 4.81 -25.42 -25.45
N LYS A 163 5.80 -24.74 -24.84
CA LYS A 163 7.10 -24.44 -25.46
C LYS A 163 7.86 -25.73 -25.81
N ARG A 164 7.84 -26.71 -24.92
CA ARG A 164 8.41 -28.05 -25.17
C ARG A 164 7.67 -28.78 -26.28
N LEU A 165 6.33 -28.78 -26.26
CA LEU A 165 5.49 -29.37 -27.30
C LEU A 165 5.85 -28.86 -28.70
N LEU A 166 6.03 -27.54 -28.85
CA LEU A 166 6.44 -26.91 -30.12
C LEU A 166 7.82 -27.38 -30.62
N LYS A 167 8.73 -27.71 -29.70
CA LYS A 167 10.09 -28.16 -30.02
C LYS A 167 10.15 -29.66 -30.34
N GLU A 168 9.37 -30.46 -29.61
CA GLU A 168 9.46 -31.92 -29.56
C GLU A 168 8.43 -32.61 -30.47
N ALA A 169 7.22 -32.05 -30.67
CA ALA A 169 6.13 -32.63 -31.46
C ALA A 169 6.31 -32.49 -32.99
N ARG A 170 7.54 -32.70 -33.50
CA ARG A 170 7.90 -32.51 -34.93
C ARG A 170 7.10 -33.40 -35.89
N ARG A 171 6.54 -34.51 -35.39
CA ARG A 171 5.78 -35.50 -36.16
C ARG A 171 4.32 -35.12 -36.40
N ASP A 172 3.78 -34.16 -35.64
CA ASP A 172 2.36 -33.81 -35.69
C ASP A 172 2.15 -32.29 -35.79
N ARG A 173 1.80 -31.82 -36.99
CA ARG A 173 1.57 -30.38 -37.25
C ARG A 173 0.37 -29.82 -36.49
N GLN A 174 -0.64 -30.64 -36.19
CA GLN A 174 -1.84 -30.18 -35.50
C GLN A 174 -1.53 -29.90 -34.02
N VAL A 175 -0.73 -30.77 -33.39
CA VAL A 175 -0.21 -30.57 -32.03
C VAL A 175 0.65 -29.30 -31.94
N MET A 176 1.57 -29.09 -32.89
CA MET A 176 2.39 -27.87 -32.93
C MET A 176 1.55 -26.61 -33.14
N ARG A 177 0.54 -26.66 -34.01
CA ARG A 177 -0.37 -25.54 -34.25
C ARG A 177 -1.17 -25.21 -33.00
N TYR A 178 -1.70 -26.23 -32.30
CA TYR A 178 -2.42 -26.05 -31.05
C TYR A 178 -1.54 -25.37 -29.99
N ALA A 179 -0.31 -25.86 -29.74
CA ALA A 179 0.60 -25.22 -28.79
C ALA A 179 0.95 -23.78 -29.16
N LYS A 180 1.14 -23.47 -30.45
CA LYS A 180 1.36 -22.10 -30.92
C LYS A 180 0.15 -21.20 -30.66
N GLU A 181 -1.05 -21.69 -30.95
CA GLU A 181 -2.30 -20.96 -30.70
C GLU A 181 -2.48 -20.68 -29.20
N GLN A 182 -2.25 -21.67 -28.33
CA GLN A 182 -2.32 -21.50 -26.87
C GLN A 182 -1.29 -20.48 -26.32
N LEU A 183 -0.03 -20.54 -26.78
CA LEU A 183 0.98 -19.55 -26.39
C LEU A 183 0.65 -18.14 -26.89
N THR A 184 0.11 -18.03 -28.10
CA THR A 184 -0.28 -16.73 -28.68
C THR A 184 -1.45 -16.15 -27.89
N GLN A 185 -2.46 -16.97 -27.56
CA GLN A 185 -3.61 -16.56 -26.77
C GLN A 185 -3.18 -16.05 -25.39
N ARG A 186 -2.34 -16.80 -24.67
CA ARG A 186 -1.82 -16.37 -23.36
C ARG A 186 -1.08 -15.04 -23.41
N ARG A 187 -0.23 -14.87 -24.42
CA ARG A 187 0.48 -13.60 -24.63
C ARG A 187 -0.48 -12.45 -24.91
N ASN A 188 -1.51 -12.67 -25.72
CA ASN A 188 -2.52 -11.65 -26.01
C ASN A 188 -3.33 -11.32 -24.76
N ASP A 189 -3.69 -12.31 -23.93
CA ASP A 189 -4.41 -12.11 -22.67
C ASP A 189 -3.56 -11.31 -21.67
N GLU A 190 -2.26 -11.63 -21.55
CA GLU A 190 -1.31 -10.90 -20.71
C GLU A 190 -1.14 -9.45 -21.18
N GLN A 191 -0.94 -9.23 -22.49
CA GLN A 191 -0.84 -7.89 -23.08
C GLN A 191 -2.13 -7.09 -22.89
N TRP A 192 -3.29 -7.70 -23.10
CA TRP A 192 -4.58 -7.06 -22.86
C TRP A 192 -4.72 -6.63 -21.39
N LEU A 193 -4.30 -7.49 -20.45
CA LEU A 193 -4.36 -7.19 -19.02
C LEU A 193 -3.40 -6.06 -18.63
N GLU A 194 -2.18 -6.03 -19.19
CA GLU A 194 -1.22 -4.92 -19.04
C GLU A 194 -1.78 -3.60 -19.61
N GLU A 195 -2.38 -3.62 -20.80
CA GLU A 195 -2.99 -2.43 -21.42
C GLU A 195 -4.15 -1.88 -20.58
N GLN A 196 -5.02 -2.75 -20.05
CA GLN A 196 -6.11 -2.34 -19.17
C GLN A 196 -5.58 -1.72 -17.85
N GLN A 197 -4.52 -2.30 -17.28
CA GLN A 197 -3.87 -1.75 -16.09
C GLN A 197 -3.24 -0.38 -16.38
N ALA A 198 -2.55 -0.22 -17.51
CA ALA A 198 -1.94 1.03 -17.92
C ALA A 198 -2.97 2.14 -18.18
N GLN A 199 -4.08 1.82 -18.87
CA GLN A 199 -5.19 2.75 -19.10
C GLN A 199 -5.80 3.23 -17.78
N ARG A 200 -6.01 2.31 -16.83
CA ARG A 200 -6.51 2.63 -15.50
C ARG A 200 -5.59 3.58 -14.73
N GLU A 201 -4.30 3.28 -14.73
CA GLU A 201 -3.28 4.09 -14.06
C GLU A 201 -3.19 5.49 -14.70
N HIS A 202 -3.32 5.57 -16.02
CA HIS A 202 -3.39 6.84 -16.74
C HIS A 202 -4.60 7.69 -16.31
N LEU A 203 -5.80 7.10 -16.27
CA LEU A 203 -7.01 7.79 -15.83
C LEU A 203 -6.94 8.25 -14.37
N LEU A 204 -6.36 7.44 -13.48
CA LEU A 204 -6.12 7.84 -12.08
C LEU A 204 -5.21 9.07 -11.99
N ASN A 205 -4.11 9.07 -12.74
CA ASN A 205 -3.18 10.20 -12.75
C ASN A 205 -3.85 11.46 -13.29
N GLN A 206 -4.69 11.36 -14.32
CA GLN A 206 -5.48 12.48 -14.82
C GLN A 206 -6.48 13.00 -13.77
N LEU A 207 -7.18 12.10 -13.07
CA LEU A 207 -8.13 12.45 -12.02
C LEU A 207 -7.45 13.11 -10.82
N GLU A 208 -6.28 12.61 -10.40
CA GLU A 208 -5.48 13.18 -9.31
C GLU A 208 -4.91 14.56 -9.68
N GLN A 209 -4.50 14.76 -10.93
CA GLN A 209 -4.09 16.07 -11.43
C GLN A 209 -5.28 17.04 -11.43
N HIS A 210 -6.45 16.61 -11.92
CA HIS A 210 -7.68 17.40 -11.91
C HIS A 210 -8.12 17.77 -10.48
N ALA A 211 -7.97 16.85 -9.53
CA ALA A 211 -8.25 17.09 -8.11
C ALA A 211 -7.38 18.18 -7.47
N ARG A 212 -6.16 18.39 -7.98
CA ARG A 212 -5.23 19.44 -7.51
C ARG A 212 -5.38 20.75 -8.28
N ALA A 213 -6.04 20.75 -9.42
CA ALA A 213 -6.25 21.93 -10.23
C ALA A 213 -7.25 22.89 -9.55
N PRO A 214 -7.05 24.22 -9.69
CA PRO A 214 -8.05 25.19 -9.24
C PRO A 214 -9.35 25.05 -10.03
N TRP A 215 -10.44 25.57 -9.46
CA TRP A 215 -11.73 25.59 -10.15
C TRP A 215 -11.66 26.40 -11.46
N GLU A 216 -12.31 25.87 -12.50
CA GLU A 216 -12.50 26.51 -13.80
C GLU A 216 -13.91 26.19 -14.32
N PRO A 217 -14.47 26.95 -15.28
CA PRO A 217 -15.86 26.75 -15.74
C PRO A 217 -16.17 25.34 -16.28
N LEU A 218 -15.17 24.65 -16.85
CA LEU A 218 -15.31 23.30 -17.39
C LEU A 218 -14.95 22.19 -16.38
N TYR A 219 -14.63 22.54 -15.13
CA TYR A 219 -14.11 21.61 -14.12
C TYR A 219 -15.06 20.43 -13.87
N GLY A 220 -16.35 20.71 -13.67
CA GLY A 220 -17.37 19.66 -13.49
C GLY A 220 -17.64 18.85 -14.76
N GLY A 221 -17.46 19.44 -15.94
CA GLY A 221 -17.54 18.74 -17.22
C GLY A 221 -16.41 17.71 -17.38
N ARG A 222 -15.17 18.11 -17.10
CA ARG A 222 -13.98 17.25 -17.13
C ARG A 222 -14.06 16.14 -16.09
N LEU A 223 -14.50 16.44 -14.87
CA LEU A 223 -14.71 15.43 -13.82
C LEU A 223 -15.67 14.32 -14.27
N ARG A 224 -16.82 14.69 -14.85
CA ARG A 224 -17.82 13.72 -15.37
C ARG A 224 -17.32 12.94 -16.58
N HIS A 225 -16.36 13.47 -17.34
CA HIS A 225 -15.71 12.73 -18.41
C HIS A 225 -14.82 11.62 -17.83
N LEU A 226 -13.90 11.99 -16.93
CA LEU A 226 -12.99 11.06 -16.29
C LEU A 226 -13.72 9.98 -15.48
N GLU A 227 -14.81 10.33 -14.79
CA GLU A 227 -15.65 9.37 -14.06
C GLU A 227 -16.33 8.37 -15.00
N ARG A 228 -16.78 8.81 -16.19
CA ARG A 228 -17.36 7.90 -17.20
C ARG A 228 -16.32 6.99 -17.81
N GLU A 229 -15.14 7.51 -18.14
CA GLU A 229 -14.04 6.69 -18.67
C GLU A 229 -13.59 5.64 -17.64
N TRP A 230 -13.53 6.00 -16.36
CA TRP A 230 -13.24 5.05 -15.28
C TRP A 230 -14.27 3.92 -15.20
N GLN A 231 -15.56 4.25 -15.32
CA GLN A 231 -16.66 3.26 -15.27
C GLN A 231 -16.72 2.35 -16.50
N GLN A 232 -16.16 2.77 -17.63
CA GLN A 232 -16.13 1.97 -18.87
C GLN A 232 -15.02 0.91 -18.88
N LEU A 233 -14.06 0.96 -17.96
CA LEU A 233 -13.00 -0.03 -17.85
C LEU A 233 -13.56 -1.38 -17.40
N SER A 234 -13.28 -2.44 -18.18
CA SER A 234 -13.84 -3.78 -18.00
C SER A 234 -13.11 -4.64 -16.96
N HIS A 235 -11.79 -4.44 -16.78
CA HIS A 235 -11.03 -5.12 -15.73
C HIS A 235 -11.34 -4.52 -14.35
N SER A 236 -11.30 -5.26 -13.24
CA SER A 236 -11.55 -4.67 -11.89
C SER A 236 -10.33 -3.90 -11.35
N PRO A 237 -10.52 -2.80 -10.59
CA PRO A 237 -9.41 -2.09 -9.97
C PRO A 237 -8.82 -2.87 -8.79
N SER A 238 -7.56 -2.61 -8.47
CA SER A 238 -6.98 -3.04 -7.20
C SER A 238 -7.46 -2.16 -6.03
N LEU A 239 -7.33 -2.65 -4.81
CA LEU A 239 -7.76 -1.93 -3.60
C LEU A 239 -7.04 -0.57 -3.44
N SER A 240 -5.78 -0.48 -3.84
CA SER A 240 -5.03 0.80 -3.81
C SER A 240 -5.54 1.79 -4.85
N GLN A 241 -5.86 1.32 -6.06
CA GLN A 241 -6.41 2.13 -7.13
C GLN A 241 -7.80 2.67 -6.78
N GLU A 242 -8.64 1.84 -6.15
CA GLU A 242 -9.97 2.24 -5.69
C GLU A 242 -9.89 3.32 -4.60
N GLN A 243 -8.96 3.20 -3.65
CA GLN A 243 -8.72 4.22 -2.64
C GLN A 243 -8.28 5.57 -3.25
N ARG A 244 -7.34 5.52 -4.20
CA ARG A 244 -6.86 6.72 -4.92
C ARG A 244 -8.00 7.39 -5.70
N PHE A 245 -8.81 6.61 -6.40
CA PHE A 245 -9.98 7.10 -7.11
C PHE A 245 -10.95 7.82 -6.16
N HIS A 246 -11.32 7.19 -5.04
CA HIS A 246 -12.19 7.79 -4.04
C HIS A 246 -11.61 9.09 -3.45
N GLN A 247 -10.32 9.13 -3.15
CA GLN A 247 -9.66 10.32 -2.63
C GLN A 247 -9.66 11.48 -3.63
N ALA A 248 -9.37 11.19 -4.91
CA ALA A 248 -9.41 12.18 -5.98
C ALA A 248 -10.84 12.69 -6.20
N MET A 249 -11.84 11.79 -6.23
CA MET A 249 -13.26 12.15 -6.34
C MET A 249 -13.74 13.05 -5.21
N LEU A 250 -13.39 12.73 -3.95
CA LEU A 250 -13.72 13.57 -2.79
C LEU A 250 -13.10 14.96 -2.90
N SER A 251 -11.85 15.05 -3.34
CA SER A 251 -11.15 16.33 -3.54
C SER A 251 -11.81 17.16 -4.64
N CYS A 252 -12.14 16.56 -5.78
CA CYS A 252 -12.85 17.22 -6.87
C CYS A 252 -14.24 17.73 -6.44
N ARG A 253 -15.01 16.91 -5.71
CA ARG A 253 -16.32 17.29 -5.17
C ARG A 253 -16.22 18.44 -4.18
N LYS A 254 -15.18 18.46 -3.35
CA LYS A 254 -14.89 19.57 -2.45
C LYS A 254 -14.65 20.86 -3.23
N THR A 255 -13.82 20.84 -4.28
CA THR A 255 -13.55 22.02 -5.11
C THR A 255 -14.83 22.59 -5.73
N LEU A 256 -15.73 21.74 -6.23
CA LEU A 256 -17.03 22.17 -6.76
C LEU A 256 -17.92 22.78 -5.65
N HIS A 257 -18.02 22.12 -4.50
CA HIS A 257 -18.82 22.62 -3.38
C HIS A 257 -18.31 23.94 -2.82
N ASP A 258 -16.99 24.09 -2.68
CA ASP A 258 -16.35 25.33 -2.21
C ASP A 258 -16.63 26.48 -3.19
N HIS A 259 -16.67 26.21 -4.50
CA HIS A 259 -17.06 27.22 -5.50
C HIS A 259 -18.54 27.58 -5.40
N ASP A 260 -19.44 26.59 -5.39
CA ASP A 260 -20.89 26.83 -5.31
C ASP A 260 -21.28 27.62 -4.06
N THR A 261 -20.64 27.30 -2.92
CA THR A 261 -20.87 28.03 -1.65
C THR A 261 -20.36 29.48 -1.71
N GLN A 262 -19.22 29.73 -2.35
CA GLN A 262 -18.73 31.09 -2.59
C GLN A 262 -19.66 31.88 -3.52
N GLU A 263 -20.15 31.27 -4.59
CA GLU A 263 -21.08 31.91 -5.52
C GLU A 263 -22.42 32.24 -4.86
N GLN A 264 -22.98 31.30 -4.10
CA GLN A 264 -24.20 31.53 -3.32
C GLN A 264 -24.01 32.64 -2.27
N ALA A 265 -22.87 32.67 -1.57
CA ALA A 265 -22.56 33.74 -0.63
C ALA A 265 -22.47 35.11 -1.32
N ARG A 266 -21.85 35.18 -2.52
CA ARG A 266 -21.78 36.40 -3.32
C ARG A 266 -23.17 36.87 -3.75
N GLN A 267 -24.01 35.97 -4.26
CA GLN A 267 -25.38 36.27 -4.67
C GLN A 267 -26.23 36.75 -3.48
N GLN A 268 -26.12 36.11 -2.32
CA GLN A 268 -26.80 36.55 -1.09
C GLN A 268 -26.33 37.93 -0.64
N SER A 269 -25.03 38.23 -0.73
CA SER A 269 -24.50 39.57 -0.42
C SER A 269 -25.03 40.64 -1.36
N LEU A 270 -25.12 40.35 -2.67
CA LEU A 270 -25.68 41.27 -3.66
C LEU A 270 -27.18 41.50 -3.41
N ALA A 271 -27.94 40.44 -3.10
CA ALA A 271 -29.35 40.53 -2.77
C ALA A 271 -29.60 41.39 -1.51
N ARG A 272 -28.81 41.19 -0.45
CA ARG A 272 -28.89 42.01 0.77
C ARG A 272 -28.57 43.48 0.52
N ARG A 273 -27.60 43.76 -0.35
CA ARG A 273 -27.29 45.14 -0.77
C ARG A 273 -28.47 45.78 -1.50
N ALA A 274 -29.07 45.07 -2.46
CA ALA A 274 -30.24 45.56 -3.20
C ALA A 274 -31.45 45.79 -2.27
N GLU A 275 -31.70 44.91 -1.30
CA GLU A 275 -32.75 45.08 -0.30
C GLU A 275 -32.49 46.29 0.61
N ALA A 276 -31.24 46.52 1.01
CA ALA A 276 -30.83 47.68 1.79
C ALA A 276 -30.99 48.99 0.99
N GLU A 277 -30.65 49.01 -0.30
CA GLU A 277 -30.88 50.15 -1.19
C GLU A 277 -32.38 50.43 -1.34
N SER A 278 -33.19 49.42 -1.66
CA SER A 278 -34.65 49.57 -1.78
C SER A 278 -35.29 50.09 -0.48
N THR A 279 -34.84 49.62 0.68
CA THR A 279 -35.36 50.09 1.98
C THR A 279 -35.02 51.57 2.21
N ARG A 280 -33.84 52.03 1.81
CA ARG A 280 -33.46 53.45 1.91
C ARG A 280 -34.32 54.31 1.01
N ASP A 281 -34.53 53.90 -0.23
CA ASP A 281 -35.34 54.65 -1.19
C ASP A 281 -36.77 54.84 -0.69
N HIS A 282 -37.42 53.77 -0.16
CA HIS A 282 -38.76 53.89 0.42
C HIS A 282 -38.83 54.83 1.63
N LEU A 283 -37.82 54.83 2.50
CA LEU A 283 -37.79 55.71 3.67
C LEU A 283 -37.53 57.17 3.29
N LEU A 284 -36.70 57.40 2.28
CA LEU A 284 -36.45 58.72 1.72
C LEU A 284 -37.69 59.29 1.03
N GLU A 285 -38.35 58.50 0.18
CA GLU A 285 -39.59 58.88 -0.48
C GLU A 285 -40.66 59.31 0.55
N GLY A 286 -40.83 58.55 1.64
CA GLY A 286 -41.79 58.92 2.68
C GLY A 286 -41.49 60.25 3.39
N LEU A 287 -40.21 60.58 3.60
CA LEU A 287 -39.81 61.86 4.19
C LEU A 287 -39.96 63.00 3.18
N GLU A 288 -39.55 62.79 1.93
CA GLU A 288 -39.68 63.74 0.81
C GLU A 288 -41.17 64.08 0.58
N GLU A 289 -42.06 63.08 0.53
CA GLU A 289 -43.51 63.26 0.40
C GLU A 289 -44.10 64.09 1.55
N THR A 290 -43.60 63.88 2.76
CA THR A 290 -44.09 64.62 3.93
C THR A 290 -43.61 66.07 3.88
N LEU A 291 -42.34 66.32 3.56
CA LEU A 291 -41.80 67.67 3.37
C LEU A 291 -42.55 68.43 2.26
N GLU A 292 -42.80 67.80 1.12
CA GLU A 292 -43.58 68.38 0.03
C GLU A 292 -45.03 68.66 0.45
N GLY A 293 -45.63 67.77 1.24
CA GLY A 293 -46.96 67.95 1.81
C GLY A 293 -47.09 69.15 2.75
N LEU A 294 -46.02 69.51 3.48
CA LEU A 294 -46.01 70.68 4.37
C LEU A 294 -45.91 72.00 3.61
N ALA A 295 -45.23 72.01 2.46
CA ALA A 295 -45.14 73.18 1.59
C ALA A 295 -46.51 73.56 0.96
N HIS A 296 -47.41 72.58 0.85
CA HIS A 296 -48.71 72.74 0.19
C HIS A 296 -49.91 72.57 1.13
N ALA A 297 -49.69 72.53 2.44
CA ALA A 297 -50.75 72.46 3.43
C ALA A 297 -51.54 73.78 3.47
N ASP A 298 -52.81 73.75 3.92
CA ASP A 298 -53.61 74.97 4.14
C ASP A 298 -53.20 75.71 5.41
N GLU A 299 -52.79 74.94 6.42
CA GLU A 299 -52.24 75.43 7.66
C GLU A 299 -51.19 74.42 8.14
N LEU A 300 -50.08 74.92 8.64
CA LEU A 300 -49.08 74.08 9.29
C LEU A 300 -49.44 73.87 10.77
N THR A 301 -49.77 72.63 11.14
CA THR A 301 -50.11 72.28 12.52
C THR A 301 -48.93 71.71 13.30
N ALA A 302 -49.01 71.73 14.64
CA ALA A 302 -48.01 71.07 15.49
C ALA A 302 -47.94 69.56 15.25
N GLN A 303 -49.08 68.92 14.91
CA GLN A 303 -49.16 67.49 14.61
C GLN A 303 -48.37 67.14 13.34
N ASP A 304 -48.39 68.01 12.33
CA ASP A 304 -47.63 67.81 11.09
C ASP A 304 -46.12 67.85 11.34
N ILE A 305 -45.66 68.74 12.22
CA ILE A 305 -44.26 68.83 12.64
C ILE A 305 -43.84 67.64 13.50
N ASP A 306 -44.69 67.15 14.40
CA ASP A 306 -44.41 65.95 15.19
C ASP A 306 -44.36 64.69 14.32
N SER A 307 -45.20 64.61 13.27
CA SER A 307 -45.13 63.54 12.26
C SER A 307 -43.81 63.59 11.47
N LEU A 308 -43.38 64.78 11.05
CA LEU A 308 -42.11 64.98 10.36
C LEU A 308 -40.91 64.57 11.23
N ARG A 309 -40.91 64.95 12.51
CA ARG A 309 -39.87 64.55 13.48
C ARG A 309 -39.81 63.03 13.65
N ALA A 310 -40.96 62.37 13.79
CA ALA A 310 -41.03 60.91 13.95
C ALA A 310 -40.48 60.17 12.71
N GLN A 311 -40.80 60.64 11.51
CA GLN A 311 -40.25 60.08 10.27
C GLN A 311 -38.75 60.29 10.13
N ARG A 312 -38.25 61.50 10.46
CA ARG A 312 -36.80 61.80 10.47
C ARG A 312 -36.03 60.90 11.44
N GLN A 313 -36.60 60.64 12.62
CA GLN A 313 -36.01 59.75 13.61
C GLN A 313 -35.95 58.31 13.09
N LEU A 314 -37.04 57.82 12.50
CA LEU A 314 -37.09 56.49 11.89
C LEU A 314 -36.08 56.34 10.74
N LEU A 315 -36.04 57.32 9.83
CA LEU A 315 -35.09 57.37 8.73
C LEU A 315 -33.65 57.36 9.26
N GLY A 316 -33.32 58.20 10.24
CA GLY A 316 -31.98 58.25 10.82
C GLY A 316 -31.53 56.93 11.44
N GLN A 317 -32.38 56.31 12.25
CA GLN A 317 -32.07 55.02 12.88
C GLN A 317 -31.86 53.90 11.86
N ARG A 318 -32.74 53.82 10.85
CA ARG A 318 -32.66 52.79 9.80
C ARG A 318 -31.53 53.05 8.81
N TRP A 319 -31.30 54.30 8.44
CA TRP A 319 -30.22 54.70 7.56
C TRP A 319 -28.86 54.33 8.12
N GLN A 320 -28.61 54.60 9.41
CA GLN A 320 -27.36 54.23 10.06
C GLN A 320 -27.17 52.71 10.08
N ALA A 321 -28.17 51.97 10.56
CA ALA A 321 -28.11 50.51 10.66
C ALA A 321 -27.87 49.83 9.30
N LEU A 322 -28.45 50.36 8.22
CA LEU A 322 -28.21 49.86 6.86
C LEU A 322 -26.83 50.27 6.34
N SER A 323 -26.32 51.46 6.70
CA SER A 323 -25.05 52.00 6.20
C SER A 323 -23.84 51.36 6.86
N ASP A 324 -23.99 50.93 8.12
CA ASP A 324 -23.00 50.10 8.82
C ASP A 324 -22.81 48.73 8.12
N LEU A 325 -23.83 48.24 7.41
CA LEU A 325 -23.78 46.96 6.67
C LEU A 325 -23.32 47.15 5.22
N HIS A 326 -23.91 48.11 4.51
CA HIS A 326 -23.63 48.40 3.10
C HIS A 326 -23.74 49.90 2.85
N PRO A 327 -22.71 50.58 2.31
CA PRO A 327 -22.81 52.02 2.05
C PRO A 327 -23.88 52.34 1.00
N PRO A 328 -24.58 53.49 1.11
CA PRO A 328 -25.50 53.95 0.08
C PRO A 328 -24.74 54.24 -1.22
N ASN A 329 -25.44 54.18 -2.35
CA ASN A 329 -24.91 54.68 -3.61
C ASN A 329 -24.92 56.23 -3.61
N ASP A 330 -24.19 56.83 -4.55
CA ASP A 330 -24.01 58.27 -4.61
C ASP A 330 -25.34 59.03 -4.80
N THR A 331 -26.27 58.48 -5.59
CA THR A 331 -27.57 59.09 -5.88
C THR A 331 -28.47 59.14 -4.65
N THR A 332 -28.60 58.03 -3.93
CA THR A 332 -29.39 57.93 -2.71
C THR A 332 -28.75 58.75 -1.58
N GLN A 333 -27.41 58.84 -1.53
CA GLN A 333 -26.72 59.71 -0.58
C GLN A 333 -26.99 61.21 -0.82
N GLN A 334 -27.00 61.65 -2.08
CA GLN A 334 -27.36 63.03 -2.43
C GLN A 334 -28.80 63.36 -2.03
N ARG A 335 -29.77 62.49 -2.37
CA ARG A 335 -31.17 62.63 -1.95
C ARG A 335 -31.33 62.76 -0.44
N TYR A 336 -30.66 61.89 0.32
CA TYR A 336 -30.65 61.96 1.78
C TYR A 336 -30.16 63.31 2.30
N SER A 337 -29.04 63.81 1.78
CA SER A 337 -28.50 65.10 2.20
C SER A 337 -29.46 66.28 1.92
N GLN A 338 -30.15 66.25 0.78
CA GLN A 338 -31.11 67.28 0.40
C GLN A 338 -32.36 67.24 1.30
N ALA A 339 -32.93 66.05 1.52
CA ALA A 339 -34.09 65.88 2.40
C ALA A 339 -33.78 66.31 3.85
N LEU A 340 -32.56 66.05 4.32
CA LEU A 340 -32.12 66.51 5.64
C LEU A 340 -32.03 68.03 5.74
N ALA A 341 -31.46 68.70 4.73
CA ALA A 341 -31.37 70.16 4.72
C ALA A 341 -32.77 70.81 4.75
N GLN A 342 -33.72 70.27 3.99
CA GLN A 342 -35.12 70.74 3.98
C GLN A 342 -35.83 70.51 5.32
N TYR A 343 -35.58 69.35 5.96
CA TYR A 343 -36.05 69.07 7.30
C TYR A 343 -35.51 70.07 8.32
N GLU A 344 -34.20 70.33 8.32
CA GLU A 344 -33.55 71.26 9.24
C GLU A 344 -34.10 72.69 9.08
N GLN A 345 -34.25 73.16 7.84
CA GLN A 345 -34.84 74.47 7.54
C GLN A 345 -36.27 74.59 8.08
N SER A 346 -37.10 73.55 7.91
CA SER A 346 -38.48 73.52 8.40
C SER A 346 -38.54 73.55 9.93
N MET A 347 -37.63 72.82 10.58
CA MET A 347 -37.52 72.75 12.03
C MET A 347 -37.06 74.06 12.66
N GLU A 348 -36.06 74.74 12.07
CA GLU A 348 -35.59 76.05 12.53
C GLU A 348 -36.66 77.13 12.38
N ALA A 349 -37.42 77.10 11.27
CA ALA A 349 -38.56 77.98 11.07
C ALA A 349 -39.62 77.77 12.15
N TRP A 350 -39.98 76.50 12.41
CA TRP A 350 -40.95 76.15 13.44
C TRP A 350 -40.49 76.54 14.85
N GLN A 351 -39.22 76.35 15.20
CA GLN A 351 -38.69 76.73 16.51
C GLN A 351 -38.74 78.24 16.74
N ARG A 352 -38.40 79.05 15.73
CA ARG A 352 -38.52 80.51 15.79
C ARG A 352 -39.97 80.97 15.89
N TRP A 353 -40.89 80.29 15.20
CA TRP A 353 -42.31 80.55 15.36
C TRP A 353 -42.80 80.25 16.79
N GLN A 354 -42.39 79.13 17.39
CA GLN A 354 -42.78 78.78 18.76
C GLN A 354 -42.32 79.80 19.81
N SER A 355 -41.17 80.47 19.62
CA SER A 355 -40.71 81.51 20.54
C SER A 355 -41.47 82.83 20.39
N GLU A 356 -41.97 83.13 19.19
CA GLU A 356 -42.60 84.42 18.86
C GLU A 356 -44.14 84.35 18.87
N SER A 357 -44.73 83.15 18.79
CA SER A 357 -46.18 82.96 18.59
C SER A 357 -47.05 83.65 19.63
N LEU A 358 -46.66 83.58 20.91
CA LEU A 358 -47.39 84.21 22.01
C LEU A 358 -47.28 85.75 21.93
N ALA A 359 -46.13 86.28 21.52
CA ALA A 359 -45.95 87.72 21.30
C ALA A 359 -46.74 88.22 20.08
N VAL A 360 -46.82 87.42 19.01
CA VAL A 360 -47.65 87.68 17.83
C VAL A 360 -49.13 87.67 18.19
N GLU A 361 -49.59 86.69 18.98
CA GLU A 361 -50.98 86.61 19.46
C GLU A 361 -51.35 87.82 20.32
N HIS A 362 -50.48 88.23 21.25
CA HIS A 362 -50.69 89.43 22.05
C HIS A 362 -50.70 90.73 21.21
N ALA A 363 -49.82 90.83 20.20
CA ALA A 363 -49.78 91.99 19.31
C ALA A 363 -51.03 92.07 18.40
N LEU A 364 -51.53 90.92 17.92
CA LEU A 364 -52.80 90.81 17.19
C LEU A 364 -53.99 91.22 18.05
N ALA A 365 -54.07 90.73 19.29
CA ALA A 365 -55.16 91.06 20.22
C ALA A 365 -55.21 92.55 20.58
N ASN A 366 -54.04 93.20 20.70
CA ASN A 366 -53.91 94.61 21.04
C ASN A 366 -53.87 95.56 19.82
N SER A 367 -53.90 95.04 18.59
CA SER A 367 -53.75 95.80 17.34
C SER A 367 -52.48 96.68 17.29
N ASP A 368 -51.36 96.19 17.83
CA ASP A 368 -50.06 96.88 17.81
C ASP A 368 -49.25 96.47 16.57
N ASP A 369 -49.44 97.22 15.47
CA ASP A 369 -48.81 96.90 14.18
C ASP A 369 -47.27 96.98 14.21
N GLN A 370 -46.68 97.80 15.10
CA GLN A 370 -45.23 97.95 15.20
C GLN A 370 -44.59 96.75 15.92
N ALA A 371 -45.21 96.28 17.01
CA ALA A 371 -44.83 95.04 17.66
C ALA A 371 -45.08 93.83 16.74
N LEU A 372 -46.21 93.81 16.02
CA LEU A 372 -46.56 92.75 15.08
C LEU A 372 -45.53 92.62 13.95
N ALA A 373 -45.13 93.74 13.32
CA ALA A 373 -44.11 93.75 12.27
C ALA A 373 -42.75 93.22 12.76
N LYS A 374 -42.37 93.57 14.00
CA LYS A 374 -41.12 93.13 14.63
C LYS A 374 -41.12 91.61 14.84
N HIS A 375 -42.19 91.07 15.45
CA HIS A 375 -42.30 89.65 15.78
C HIS A 375 -42.48 88.77 14.52
N VAL A 376 -43.29 89.19 13.54
CA VAL A 376 -43.42 88.49 12.25
C VAL A 376 -42.09 88.44 11.48
N LYS A 377 -41.31 89.53 11.48
CA LYS A 377 -39.97 89.55 10.86
C LYS A 377 -38.96 88.69 11.61
N ALA A 378 -39.08 88.57 12.94
CA ALA A 378 -38.24 87.72 13.76
C ALA A 378 -38.43 86.22 13.46
N CYS A 379 -39.66 85.80 13.10
CA CYS A 379 -39.96 84.42 12.70
C CYS A 379 -39.14 83.94 11.48
N ARG A 380 -38.75 84.86 10.57
CA ARG A 380 -37.98 84.55 9.33
C ARG A 380 -38.50 83.30 8.62
N TRP A 381 -39.82 83.28 8.40
CA TRP A 381 -40.53 82.12 7.86
C TRP A 381 -40.17 81.91 6.38
N PRO A 382 -39.80 80.68 5.94
CA PRO A 382 -39.48 80.40 4.55
C PRO A 382 -40.70 80.60 3.63
N GLU A 383 -40.48 81.14 2.43
CA GLU A 383 -41.54 81.30 1.42
C GLU A 383 -42.02 79.95 0.85
N THR A 384 -41.21 78.90 0.99
CA THR A 384 -41.49 77.54 0.51
C THR A 384 -42.32 76.70 1.47
N LEU A 385 -42.69 77.23 2.65
CA LEU A 385 -43.40 76.49 3.70
C LEU A 385 -44.68 77.22 4.09
N THR A 386 -45.80 76.51 4.19
CA THR A 386 -47.07 77.10 4.63
C THR A 386 -46.94 77.66 6.07
N PRO A 387 -47.27 78.94 6.32
CA PRO A 387 -47.25 79.50 7.67
C PRO A 387 -48.39 78.95 8.56
N PRO A 388 -48.20 78.89 9.88
CA PRO A 388 -49.28 78.59 10.84
C PRO A 388 -50.36 79.68 10.84
N ALA A 389 -51.61 79.38 11.22
CA ALA A 389 -52.73 80.30 11.05
C ALA A 389 -52.51 81.70 11.67
N LEU A 390 -51.97 81.76 12.89
CA LEU A 390 -51.69 83.03 13.58
C LEU A 390 -50.63 83.86 12.84
N LEU A 391 -49.60 83.23 12.26
CA LEU A 391 -48.59 83.93 11.46
C LEU A 391 -49.18 84.44 10.15
N ALA A 392 -50.00 83.62 9.49
CA ALA A 392 -50.71 84.01 8.26
C ALA A 392 -51.67 85.18 8.51
N GLN A 393 -52.36 85.19 9.66
CA GLN A 393 -53.22 86.29 10.07
C GLN A 393 -52.42 87.58 10.33
N ALA A 394 -51.29 87.48 11.03
CA ALA A 394 -50.39 88.60 11.28
C ALA A 394 -49.81 89.20 9.99
N GLN A 395 -49.40 88.37 9.05
CA GLN A 395 -48.91 88.80 7.73
C GLN A 395 -50.00 89.53 6.93
N LYS A 396 -51.26 89.04 6.97
CA LYS A 396 -52.40 89.70 6.32
C LYS A 396 -52.68 91.08 6.91
N GLN A 397 -52.69 91.21 8.23
CA GLN A 397 -52.92 92.51 8.89
C GLN A 397 -51.84 93.55 8.52
N LEU A 398 -50.56 93.14 8.52
CA LEU A 398 -49.45 93.98 8.08
C LEU A 398 -49.51 94.38 6.60
N ALA A 399 -50.12 93.55 5.75
CA ALA A 399 -50.31 93.83 4.33
C ALA A 399 -51.47 94.81 4.03
N THR A 400 -52.31 95.16 5.02
CA THR A 400 -53.55 95.93 4.82
C THR A 400 -53.36 97.45 4.92
N GLN A 401 -52.31 98.03 4.30
CA GLN A 401 -52.31 99.44 3.89
C GLN A 401 -52.75 99.57 2.42
N PRO A 402 -53.51 100.62 2.03
CA PRO A 402 -54.39 100.54 0.87
C PRO A 402 -53.64 100.74 -0.45
N VAL A 403 -53.71 99.75 -1.33
CA VAL A 403 -53.62 99.93 -2.79
C VAL A 403 -54.83 99.27 -3.44
N ALA A 404 -55.46 100.02 -4.34
CA ALA A 404 -56.74 99.74 -4.96
C ALA A 404 -56.81 98.40 -5.72
N ALA A 405 -57.97 97.74 -5.63
CA ALA A 405 -58.38 96.61 -6.47
C ALA A 405 -58.56 97.08 -7.93
N THR A 406 -58.01 96.41 -8.94
CA THR A 406 -58.55 95.25 -9.71
C THR A 406 -57.53 94.90 -10.82
N PRO A 407 -57.52 93.71 -11.49
CA PRO A 407 -58.70 92.93 -11.89
C PRO A 407 -58.65 91.42 -11.63
N THR A 408 -59.85 90.85 -11.65
CA THR A 408 -60.27 89.44 -11.57
C THR A 408 -59.60 88.45 -12.54
N GLY A 409 -58.63 88.87 -13.37
CA GLY A 409 -57.88 87.97 -14.25
C GLY A 409 -56.81 87.14 -13.51
N ALA A 410 -56.20 87.72 -12.47
CA ALA A 410 -55.17 87.03 -11.67
C ALA A 410 -55.76 85.88 -10.83
N SER A 411 -57.02 85.98 -10.39
CA SER A 411 -57.67 84.91 -9.62
C SER A 411 -58.06 83.71 -10.47
N LEU A 412 -58.37 83.90 -11.76
CA LEU A 412 -58.72 82.78 -12.65
C LEU A 412 -57.47 81.99 -13.09
N ASN A 413 -56.37 82.67 -13.44
CA ASN A 413 -55.10 82.00 -13.76
C ASN A 413 -54.51 81.26 -12.55
N ALA A 414 -54.67 81.81 -11.33
CA ALA A 414 -54.27 81.12 -10.11
C ALA A 414 -55.11 79.86 -9.85
N LEU A 415 -56.41 79.91 -10.12
CA LEU A 415 -57.29 78.74 -10.02
C LEU A 415 -56.98 77.69 -11.12
N GLU A 416 -56.55 78.10 -12.31
CA GLU A 416 -56.04 77.18 -13.33
C GLU A 416 -54.76 76.48 -12.89
N ALA A 417 -53.79 77.22 -12.34
CA ALA A 417 -52.55 76.63 -11.82
C ALA A 417 -52.80 75.68 -10.64
N GLU A 418 -53.76 75.97 -9.77
CA GLU A 418 -54.16 75.04 -8.69
C GLU A 418 -54.87 73.79 -9.23
N LEU A 419 -55.64 73.90 -10.32
CA LEU A 419 -56.23 72.75 -11.01
C LEU A 419 -55.18 71.90 -11.76
N ASP A 420 -54.15 72.52 -12.33
CA ASP A 420 -53.01 71.82 -12.93
C ASP A 420 -52.21 71.05 -11.87
N ASN A 421 -51.97 71.66 -10.70
CA ASN A 421 -51.36 70.98 -9.56
C ASN A 421 -52.26 69.82 -9.06
N PHE A 422 -53.57 70.03 -8.99
CA PHE A 422 -54.52 68.98 -8.63
C PHE A 422 -54.45 67.80 -9.61
N GLU A 423 -54.36 68.05 -10.91
CA GLU A 423 -54.18 67.03 -11.93
C GLU A 423 -52.84 66.29 -11.77
N HIS A 424 -51.74 67.01 -11.54
CA HIS A 424 -50.42 66.41 -11.36
C HIS A 424 -50.32 65.52 -10.10
N LEU A 425 -50.98 65.91 -9.01
CA LEU A 425 -51.10 65.10 -7.79
C LEU A 425 -51.91 63.82 -8.02
N LEU A 426 -52.95 63.87 -8.87
CA LEU A 426 -53.73 62.69 -9.25
C LEU A 426 -52.92 61.73 -10.14
N GLU A 427 -52.13 62.25 -11.08
CA GLU A 427 -51.25 61.44 -11.94
C GLU A 427 -50.14 60.73 -11.16
N ARG A 428 -49.61 61.36 -10.10
CA ARG A 428 -48.61 60.77 -9.20
C ARG A 428 -49.20 59.88 -8.09
N GLY A 429 -50.53 59.74 -8.03
CA GLY A 429 -51.20 58.90 -7.03
C GLY A 429 -51.22 59.47 -5.60
N ALA A 430 -50.89 60.77 -5.42
CA ALA A 430 -50.77 61.45 -4.13
C ALA A 430 -52.15 61.80 -3.51
N PHE A 431 -52.90 60.76 -3.12
CA PHE A 431 -54.31 60.83 -2.75
C PHE A 431 -54.64 61.84 -1.63
N LYS A 432 -53.85 61.86 -0.53
CA LYS A 432 -54.15 62.71 0.62
C LYS A 432 -54.04 64.20 0.27
N SER A 433 -52.98 64.56 -0.46
CA SER A 433 -52.72 65.92 -0.94
C SER A 433 -53.77 66.35 -1.97
N ALA A 434 -54.08 65.48 -2.93
CA ALA A 434 -55.13 65.71 -3.93
C ALA A 434 -56.53 65.87 -3.30
N SER A 435 -56.85 65.07 -2.26
CA SER A 435 -58.14 65.17 -1.55
C SER A 435 -58.31 66.46 -0.76
N ARG A 436 -57.24 66.95 -0.11
CA ARG A 436 -57.25 68.24 0.59
C ARG A 436 -57.43 69.39 -0.39
N LEU A 437 -56.67 69.37 -1.49
CA LEU A 437 -56.75 70.39 -2.54
C LEU A 437 -58.14 70.44 -3.19
N HIS A 438 -58.79 69.29 -3.43
CA HIS A 438 -60.16 69.25 -3.94
C HIS A 438 -61.19 69.85 -2.96
N GLN A 439 -61.08 69.54 -1.65
CA GLN A 439 -61.97 70.09 -0.62
C GLN A 439 -61.85 71.61 -0.51
N ARG A 440 -60.64 72.14 -0.71
CA ARG A 440 -60.38 73.58 -0.71
C ARG A 440 -60.88 74.28 -1.96
N LEU A 441 -60.60 73.73 -3.15
CA LEU A 441 -60.95 74.33 -4.45
C LEU A 441 -62.46 74.32 -4.73
N LYS A 442 -63.17 73.29 -4.26
CA LYS A 442 -64.60 73.10 -4.53
C LYS A 442 -65.49 74.30 -4.14
N PRO A 443 -65.50 74.77 -2.88
CA PRO A 443 -66.36 75.88 -2.48
C PRO A 443 -66.00 77.20 -3.20
N THR A 444 -64.71 77.45 -3.45
CA THR A 444 -64.22 78.66 -4.13
C THR A 444 -64.60 78.68 -5.61
N LEU A 445 -64.43 77.57 -6.33
CA LEU A 445 -64.85 77.48 -7.72
C LEU A 445 -66.37 77.48 -7.87
N ASP A 446 -67.12 76.81 -6.98
CA ASP A 446 -68.59 76.76 -7.03
C ASP A 446 -69.23 78.15 -6.87
N ALA A 447 -68.63 79.04 -6.09
CA ALA A 447 -69.10 80.41 -5.87
C ALA A 447 -68.91 81.37 -7.06
N LEU A 448 -68.11 81.03 -8.08
CA LEU A 448 -67.86 81.89 -9.24
C LEU A 448 -69.07 81.95 -10.20
N THR A 449 -69.50 83.15 -10.60
CA THR A 449 -70.60 83.37 -11.53
C THR A 449 -70.14 84.14 -12.78
N GLY A 450 -70.19 83.50 -13.95
CA GLY A 450 -69.78 84.08 -15.25
C GLY A 450 -69.57 83.01 -16.33
N GLU A 451 -69.54 83.40 -17.61
CA GLU A 451 -69.27 82.49 -18.76
C GLU A 451 -67.87 81.85 -18.66
N GLU A 452 -66.87 82.61 -18.21
CA GLU A 452 -65.46 82.18 -18.07
C GLU A 452 -65.23 81.18 -16.92
N ALA A 453 -66.15 81.08 -15.95
CA ALA A 453 -66.05 80.12 -14.83
C ALA A 453 -66.51 78.70 -15.20
N LYS A 454 -67.27 78.55 -16.29
CA LYS A 454 -67.80 77.26 -16.77
C LYS A 454 -66.69 76.23 -17.10
N PRO A 455 -65.61 76.55 -17.84
CA PRO A 455 -64.53 75.59 -18.11
C PRO A 455 -63.82 75.11 -16.83
N LEU A 456 -63.56 76.01 -15.87
CA LEU A 456 -62.90 75.67 -14.61
C LEU A 456 -63.77 74.78 -13.72
N LYS A 457 -65.07 75.06 -13.61
CA LYS A 457 -66.03 74.19 -12.91
C LYS A 457 -66.13 72.80 -13.55
N ARG A 458 -66.09 72.71 -14.88
CA ARG A 458 -66.05 71.41 -15.60
C ARG A 458 -64.76 70.66 -15.31
N ARG A 459 -63.61 71.35 -15.31
CA ARG A 459 -62.29 70.76 -15.03
C ARG A 459 -62.19 70.26 -13.58
N LEU A 460 -62.63 71.05 -12.60
CA LEU A 460 -62.73 70.63 -11.20
C LEU A 460 -63.68 69.43 -11.02
N LYS A 461 -64.80 69.39 -11.74
CA LYS A 461 -65.73 68.24 -11.71
C LYS A 461 -65.09 66.98 -12.31
N HIS A 462 -64.31 67.11 -13.38
CA HIS A 462 -63.58 65.99 -13.99
C HIS A 462 -62.45 65.47 -13.08
N LEU A 463 -61.60 66.37 -12.56
CA LEU A 463 -60.53 66.01 -11.62
C LEU A 463 -61.10 65.49 -10.29
N GLY A 464 -62.22 66.05 -9.82
CA GLY A 464 -62.97 65.55 -8.67
C GLY A 464 -63.58 64.16 -8.90
N ALA A 465 -64.02 63.86 -10.12
CA ALA A 465 -64.44 62.52 -10.51
C ALA A 465 -63.26 61.55 -10.59
N ARG A 466 -62.10 61.95 -11.13
CA ARG A 466 -60.84 61.16 -11.09
C ARG A 466 -60.35 60.90 -9.66
N LEU A 467 -60.46 61.88 -8.77
CA LEU A 467 -60.17 61.73 -7.34
C LEU A 467 -61.16 60.78 -6.67
N ALA A 468 -62.45 60.86 -7.02
CA ALA A 468 -63.46 59.93 -6.55
C ALA A 468 -63.21 58.52 -7.10
N GLU A 469 -62.80 58.36 -8.35
CA GLU A 469 -62.36 57.09 -8.92
C GLU A 469 -61.12 56.54 -8.20
N LEU A 470 -60.13 57.37 -7.86
CA LEU A 470 -58.96 56.94 -7.06
C LEU A 470 -59.32 56.58 -5.61
N ARG A 471 -60.28 57.29 -5.00
CA ARG A 471 -60.85 56.97 -3.68
C ARG A 471 -61.61 55.66 -3.71
N ASP A 472 -62.46 55.49 -4.72
CA ASP A 472 -63.29 54.32 -4.92
C ASP A 472 -62.41 53.14 -5.35
N TRP A 473 -61.32 53.34 -6.10
CA TRP A 473 -60.28 52.33 -6.34
C TRP A 473 -59.56 51.92 -5.05
N ARG A 474 -59.19 52.84 -4.15
CA ARG A 474 -58.61 52.47 -2.84
C ARG A 474 -59.62 51.73 -1.94
N GLY A 475 -60.90 52.12 -1.96
CA GLY A 475 -61.97 51.43 -1.25
C GLY A 475 -62.30 50.05 -1.85
N PHE A 476 -62.30 49.95 -3.17
CA PHE A 476 -62.60 48.75 -3.96
C PHE A 476 -61.43 47.75 -3.97
N VAL A 477 -60.17 48.20 -3.81
CA VAL A 477 -58.99 47.33 -3.70
C VAL A 477 -58.71 46.91 -2.25
N ALA A 478 -58.98 47.76 -1.25
CA ALA A 478 -58.72 47.43 0.16
C ALA A 478 -59.88 46.72 0.88
N GLY A 479 -61.13 47.00 0.50
CA GLY A 479 -62.34 46.41 1.11
C GLY A 479 -62.42 44.88 0.95
N PRO A 480 -62.37 44.34 -0.28
CA PRO A 480 -62.36 42.90 -0.53
C PRO A 480 -61.18 42.20 0.13
N LYS A 481 -60.01 42.85 0.16
CA LYS A 481 -58.80 42.30 0.79
C LYS A 481 -58.91 42.23 2.32
N ARG A 482 -59.59 43.19 2.96
CA ARG A 482 -59.88 43.13 4.41
C ARG A 482 -60.92 42.07 4.76
N GLU A 483 -61.97 41.94 3.96
CA GLU A 483 -62.94 40.85 4.13
C GLU A 483 -62.26 39.50 3.92
N GLN A 484 -61.37 39.39 2.92
CA GLN A 484 -60.54 38.21 2.70
C GLN A 484 -59.60 37.93 3.87
N LEU A 485 -58.98 38.93 4.49
CA LEU A 485 -58.16 38.74 5.70
C LEU A 485 -58.98 38.34 6.92
N CYS A 486 -60.19 38.88 7.08
CA CYS A 486 -61.13 38.45 8.13
C CYS A 486 -61.55 36.99 7.92
N ALA A 487 -61.94 36.63 6.69
CA ALA A 487 -62.26 35.25 6.33
C ALA A 487 -61.06 34.32 6.48
N SER A 488 -59.86 34.77 6.10
CA SER A 488 -58.61 33.99 6.24
C SER A 488 -58.23 33.76 7.69
N ILE A 489 -58.33 34.78 8.57
CA ILE A 489 -58.01 34.59 9.98
C ILE A 489 -59.08 33.78 10.71
N ASP A 490 -60.35 33.90 10.33
CA ASP A 490 -61.42 33.04 10.85
C ASP A 490 -61.22 31.59 10.41
N ALA A 491 -60.97 31.34 9.13
CA ALA A 491 -60.66 30.00 8.63
C ALA A 491 -59.42 29.41 9.30
N LEU A 492 -58.40 30.24 9.57
CA LEU A 492 -57.21 29.83 10.30
C LEU A 492 -57.50 29.53 11.79
N ALA A 493 -58.40 30.29 12.42
CA ALA A 493 -58.83 30.06 13.80
C ALA A 493 -59.71 28.81 13.92
N ASP A 494 -60.53 28.54 12.91
CA ASP A 494 -61.52 27.47 12.89
C ASP A 494 -60.97 26.14 12.33
N ASP A 495 -59.76 26.10 11.79
CA ASP A 495 -59.09 24.87 11.36
C ASP A 495 -58.47 24.12 12.55
N PRO A 496 -59.08 23.03 13.07
CA PRO A 496 -58.60 22.34 14.25
C PRO A 496 -57.38 21.45 13.96
N HIS A 497 -57.04 21.20 12.69
CA HIS A 497 -56.03 20.22 12.28
C HIS A 497 -54.69 20.85 11.88
N MET A 498 -54.60 22.18 11.80
CA MET A 498 -53.33 22.84 11.49
C MET A 498 -52.30 22.70 12.61
N ALA A 499 -51.07 22.31 12.25
CA ALA A 499 -49.95 22.24 13.19
C ALA A 499 -49.60 23.62 13.78
N GLU A 500 -49.22 23.67 15.05
CA GLU A 500 -49.06 24.89 15.84
C GLU A 500 -47.97 25.82 15.28
N SER A 501 -46.89 25.26 14.73
CA SER A 501 -45.82 26.05 14.10
C SER A 501 -46.26 26.72 12.79
N ALA A 502 -47.12 26.06 12.02
CA ALA A 502 -47.71 26.63 10.81
C ALA A 502 -48.76 27.68 11.19
N LEU A 503 -49.58 27.39 12.19
CA LEU A 503 -50.58 28.29 12.75
C LEU A 503 -49.93 29.60 13.25
N ASP A 504 -48.85 29.54 14.04
CA ASP A 504 -48.12 30.74 14.51
C ASP A 504 -47.52 31.55 13.35
N ARG A 505 -46.97 30.89 12.33
CA ARG A 505 -46.39 31.55 11.15
C ARG A 505 -47.47 32.27 10.34
N HIS A 506 -48.55 31.58 10.00
CA HIS A 506 -49.67 32.14 9.24
C HIS A 506 -50.38 33.25 10.03
N HIS A 507 -50.55 33.08 11.34
CA HIS A 507 -51.10 34.10 12.21
C HIS A 507 -50.25 35.38 12.19
N ARG A 508 -48.92 35.28 12.39
CA ARG A 508 -48.01 36.43 12.31
C ARG A 508 -48.04 37.10 10.94
N GLN A 509 -48.15 36.32 9.88
CA GLN A 509 -48.27 36.84 8.52
C GLN A 509 -49.56 37.62 8.34
N LEU A 510 -50.71 37.07 8.72
CA LEU A 510 -52.00 37.75 8.64
C LEU A 510 -52.03 39.02 9.49
N VAL A 511 -51.45 39.01 10.70
CA VAL A 511 -51.33 40.20 11.55
C VAL A 511 -50.43 41.27 10.91
N LYS A 512 -49.35 40.86 10.23
CA LYS A 512 -48.47 41.77 9.49
C LYS A 512 -49.20 42.37 8.29
N GLU A 513 -49.89 41.54 7.50
CA GLU A 513 -50.68 41.97 6.34
C GLU A 513 -51.84 42.90 6.75
N TRP A 514 -52.51 42.60 7.86
CA TRP A 514 -53.54 43.44 8.45
C TRP A 514 -53.01 44.83 8.83
N LYS A 515 -51.84 44.89 9.50
CA LYS A 515 -51.16 46.15 9.86
C LYS A 515 -50.74 46.96 8.63
N ALA A 516 -50.33 46.29 7.54
CA ALA A 516 -49.89 46.95 6.32
C ALA A 516 -51.02 47.69 5.56
N LEU A 517 -52.29 47.30 5.76
CA LEU A 517 -53.44 47.92 5.07
C LEU A 517 -53.85 49.30 5.62
N GLY A 518 -53.44 49.69 6.83
CA GLY A 518 -53.69 51.02 7.42
C GLY A 518 -55.17 51.40 7.68
N ASP A 519 -55.44 52.51 8.36
CA ASP A 519 -56.80 52.80 8.89
C ASP A 519 -57.84 53.31 7.88
N ALA A 520 -57.44 53.68 6.66
CA ALA A 520 -58.26 54.47 5.72
C ALA A 520 -59.51 53.76 5.15
N ALA A 521 -59.71 52.46 5.42
CA ALA A 521 -60.87 51.67 4.98
C ALA A 521 -61.42 50.75 6.09
N ALA A 522 -61.14 51.02 7.37
CA ALA A 522 -61.53 50.14 8.47
C ALA A 522 -62.97 50.46 8.94
N ASN A 523 -63.88 49.50 8.81
CA ASN A 523 -65.12 49.52 9.59
C ASN A 523 -64.86 48.91 10.99
N LYS A 524 -65.52 49.43 12.02
CA LYS A 524 -65.36 49.04 13.44
C LYS A 524 -65.65 47.55 13.66
N GLU A 525 -66.57 47.00 12.87
CA GLU A 525 -67.01 45.61 12.92
C GLU A 525 -65.94 44.61 12.44
N GLN A 526 -65.35 44.83 11.26
CA GLN A 526 -64.27 43.95 10.72
C GLN A 526 -63.03 43.95 11.63
N SER A 527 -62.72 45.09 12.25
CA SER A 527 -61.62 45.19 13.22
C SER A 527 -61.88 44.39 14.50
N ALA A 528 -63.12 44.37 14.97
CA ALA A 528 -63.51 43.55 16.12
C ALA A 528 -63.46 42.06 15.77
N ARG A 529 -63.95 41.67 14.59
CA ARG A 529 -63.93 40.30 14.07
C ARG A 529 -62.50 39.76 13.95
N PHE A 530 -61.60 40.49 13.30
CA PHE A 530 -60.20 40.09 13.16
C PHE A 530 -59.49 39.93 14.50
N ARG A 531 -59.76 40.83 15.47
CA ARG A 531 -59.19 40.73 16.84
C ARG A 531 -59.70 39.49 17.55
N ALA A 532 -61.01 39.23 17.54
CA ALA A 532 -61.58 38.05 18.18
C ALA A 532 -61.02 36.73 17.61
N ALA A 533 -60.84 36.63 16.29
CA ALA A 533 -60.20 35.48 15.66
C ALA A 533 -58.71 35.34 16.05
N SER A 534 -57.99 36.46 16.08
CA SER A 534 -56.59 36.51 16.54
C SER A 534 -56.44 36.07 18.00
N ASP A 535 -57.35 36.48 18.88
CA ASP A 535 -57.34 36.13 20.30
C ASP A 535 -57.58 34.62 20.51
N ARG A 536 -58.51 34.02 19.75
CA ARG A 536 -58.72 32.56 19.74
C ARG A 536 -57.47 31.78 19.30
N ILE A 537 -56.78 32.25 18.26
CA ILE A 537 -55.52 31.65 17.80
C ILE A 537 -54.42 31.80 18.87
N HIS A 538 -54.36 32.94 19.55
CA HIS A 538 -53.43 33.17 20.66
C HIS A 538 -53.64 32.20 21.82
N GLU A 539 -54.89 31.99 22.22
CA GLU A 539 -55.26 31.06 23.29
C GLU A 539 -54.85 29.62 22.94
N ARG A 540 -55.12 29.18 21.70
CA ARG A 540 -54.70 27.85 21.21
C ARG A 540 -53.18 27.68 21.17
N LEU A 541 -52.44 28.71 20.77
CA LEU A 541 -50.97 28.67 20.68
C LEU A 541 -50.28 28.78 22.06
N ALA A 542 -50.98 29.19 23.11
CA ALA A 542 -50.41 29.40 24.45
C ALA A 542 -49.67 28.17 25.01
N PRO A 543 -50.25 26.95 25.05
CA PRO A 543 -49.54 25.77 25.58
C PRO A 543 -48.31 25.39 24.76
N TRP A 544 -48.39 25.47 23.42
CA TRP A 544 -47.25 25.18 22.54
C TRP A 544 -46.12 26.20 22.71
N ARG A 545 -46.45 27.50 22.83
CA ARG A 545 -45.45 28.54 23.13
C ARG A 545 -44.79 28.32 24.48
N ALA A 546 -45.57 27.93 25.51
CA ALA A 546 -45.03 27.57 26.81
C ALA A 546 -44.08 26.36 26.74
N GLN A 547 -44.40 25.34 25.93
CA GLN A 547 -43.50 24.20 25.69
C GLN A 547 -42.20 24.64 25.01
N LEU A 548 -42.26 25.50 23.99
CA LEU A 548 -41.05 26.04 23.35
C LEU A 548 -40.17 26.83 24.31
N ASP A 549 -40.78 27.57 25.24
CA ASP A 549 -40.04 28.30 26.27
C ASP A 549 -39.37 27.32 27.25
N GLN A 550 -40.07 26.25 27.68
CA GLN A 550 -39.47 25.18 28.49
C GLN A 550 -38.30 24.47 27.78
N GLU A 551 -38.42 24.21 26.47
CA GLU A 551 -37.33 23.63 25.67
C GLU A 551 -36.12 24.56 25.60
N ARG A 552 -36.34 25.86 25.43
CA ARG A 552 -35.27 26.88 25.47
C ARG A 552 -34.60 26.91 26.83
N ASP A 553 -35.35 26.84 27.92
CA ASP A 553 -34.81 26.80 29.29
C ASP A 553 -34.06 25.50 29.57
N ALA A 554 -34.50 24.37 29.03
CA ALA A 554 -33.76 23.11 29.09
C ALA A 554 -32.43 23.18 28.32
N ASN A 555 -32.44 23.79 27.12
CA ASN A 555 -31.24 24.04 26.35
C ASN A 555 -30.27 25.00 27.06
N LEU A 556 -30.79 26.03 27.74
CA LEU A 556 -29.99 26.94 28.54
C LEU A 556 -29.27 26.18 29.67
N ARG A 557 -29.99 25.36 30.44
CA ARG A 557 -29.40 24.48 31.47
C ARG A 557 -28.35 23.53 30.90
N GLY A 558 -28.59 22.98 29.70
CA GLY A 558 -27.62 22.15 28.99
C GLY A 558 -26.33 22.90 28.64
N ARG A 559 -26.43 24.17 28.20
CA ARG A 559 -25.27 25.03 27.95
C ARG A 559 -24.54 25.43 29.24
N GLU A 560 -25.27 25.69 30.32
CA GLU A 560 -24.69 26.00 31.64
C GLU A 560 -23.89 24.81 32.18
N ALA A 561 -24.47 23.61 32.17
CA ALA A 561 -23.79 22.38 32.60
C ALA A 561 -22.55 22.09 31.74
N LEU A 562 -22.61 22.30 30.42
CA LEU A 562 -21.45 22.18 29.54
C LEU A 562 -20.34 23.16 29.93
N CYS A 563 -20.68 24.42 30.21
CA CYS A 563 -19.71 25.42 30.65
C CYS A 563 -19.06 25.00 32.00
N GLU A 564 -19.85 24.53 32.96
CA GLU A 564 -19.35 24.08 34.27
C GLU A 564 -18.39 22.89 34.16
N GLN A 565 -18.71 21.89 33.33
CA GLN A 565 -17.85 20.73 33.11
C GLN A 565 -16.49 21.14 32.53
N LEU A 566 -16.48 22.03 31.55
CA LEU A 566 -15.25 22.50 30.92
C LEU A 566 -14.45 23.43 31.84
N GLU A 567 -15.11 24.25 32.65
CA GLU A 567 -14.47 25.07 33.67
C GLU A 567 -13.80 24.22 34.75
N THR A 568 -14.44 23.12 35.16
CA THR A 568 -13.88 22.16 36.12
C THR A 568 -12.59 21.54 35.58
N LEU A 569 -12.62 21.08 34.32
CA LEU A 569 -11.42 20.58 33.63
C LEU A 569 -10.31 21.63 33.55
N LEU A 570 -10.66 22.88 33.27
CA LEU A 570 -9.71 23.99 33.15
C LEU A 570 -9.17 24.49 34.49
N ALA A 571 -9.86 24.23 35.59
CA ALA A 571 -9.41 24.58 36.94
C ALA A 571 -8.30 23.64 37.41
N GLN A 572 -8.38 22.35 37.06
CA GLN A 572 -7.41 21.33 37.44
C GLN A 572 -7.11 20.40 36.25
N PRO A 573 -6.35 20.88 35.25
CA PRO A 573 -5.96 20.03 34.13
C PRO A 573 -4.93 18.99 34.59
N ALA A 574 -5.10 17.73 34.18
CA ALA A 574 -4.11 16.68 34.45
C ALA A 574 -2.72 17.08 33.92
N GLU A 575 -1.67 16.71 34.64
CA GLU A 575 -0.28 17.09 34.31
C GLU A 575 0.20 16.52 32.97
N ASP A 576 -0.27 15.33 32.63
CA ASP A 576 0.05 14.56 31.43
C ASP A 576 -1.09 14.56 30.40
N ALA A 577 -2.04 15.49 30.52
CA ALA A 577 -3.19 15.58 29.62
C ALA A 577 -2.74 15.67 28.15
N ASP A 578 -3.10 14.65 27.37
CA ASP A 578 -2.77 14.57 25.96
C ASP A 578 -3.46 15.71 25.16
N PRO A 579 -2.71 16.54 24.41
CA PRO A 579 -3.28 17.54 23.52
C PRO A 579 -4.31 17.00 22.52
N ASP A 580 -4.18 15.74 22.07
CA ASP A 580 -5.16 15.09 21.18
C ASP A 580 -6.50 14.89 21.91
N VAL A 581 -6.49 14.38 23.14
CA VAL A 581 -7.69 14.19 23.97
C VAL A 581 -8.36 15.53 24.29
N LEU A 582 -7.58 16.56 24.64
CA LEU A 582 -8.10 17.89 24.88
C LEU A 582 -8.76 18.50 23.62
N ARG A 583 -8.22 18.21 22.42
CA ARG A 583 -8.83 18.59 21.14
C ARG A 583 -10.16 17.88 20.91
N GLU A 584 -10.26 16.60 21.24
CA GLU A 584 -11.53 15.86 21.16
C GLU A 584 -12.58 16.45 22.10
N ILE A 585 -12.21 16.79 23.34
CA ILE A 585 -13.10 17.42 24.31
C ILE A 585 -13.61 18.77 23.78
N ARG A 586 -12.72 19.61 23.25
CA ARG A 586 -13.10 20.88 22.60
C ARG A 586 -14.07 20.67 21.44
N ASP A 587 -13.84 19.65 20.63
CA ASP A 587 -14.66 19.38 19.43
C ASP A 587 -16.04 18.84 19.81
N LYS A 588 -16.12 17.93 20.79
CA LYS A 588 -17.38 17.47 21.40
C LYS A 588 -18.16 18.61 22.04
N ALA A 589 -17.48 19.51 22.77
CA ALA A 589 -18.09 20.69 23.35
C ALA A 589 -18.71 21.62 22.28
N ARG A 590 -18.05 21.81 21.14
CA ARG A 590 -18.63 22.57 20.00
C ARG A 590 -19.89 21.90 19.45
N HIS A 591 -19.94 20.58 19.40
CA HIS A 591 -21.12 19.84 18.94
C HIS A 591 -22.27 19.96 19.94
N GLN A 592 -22.01 19.74 21.23
CA GLN A 592 -23.01 19.90 22.29
C GLN A 592 -23.57 21.32 22.35
N TRP A 593 -22.72 22.33 22.16
CA TRP A 593 -23.14 23.73 22.08
C TRP A 593 -24.15 23.99 20.94
N ARG A 594 -23.93 23.37 19.77
CA ARG A 594 -24.86 23.44 18.62
C ARG A 594 -26.15 22.68 18.89
N TYR A 595 -26.07 21.55 19.59
CA TYR A 595 -27.21 20.71 19.94
C TYR A 595 -28.17 21.42 20.89
N TYR A 596 -27.66 22.08 21.94
CA TYR A 596 -28.47 22.87 22.86
C TYR A 596 -28.85 24.23 22.26
N SER A 597 -29.72 24.25 21.27
CA SER A 597 -30.19 25.45 20.58
C SER A 597 -31.63 25.27 20.10
N PRO A 598 -32.51 26.29 20.16
CA PRO A 598 -32.26 27.66 20.63
C PRO A 598 -32.35 27.82 22.16
N VAL A 599 -31.86 28.95 22.69
CA VAL A 599 -31.94 29.35 24.11
C VAL A 599 -32.69 30.69 24.25
N PRO A 600 -33.14 31.10 25.46
CA PRO A 600 -33.81 32.37 25.67
C PRO A 600 -32.92 33.55 25.27
N ARG A 601 -33.51 34.53 24.58
CA ARG A 601 -32.76 35.65 23.98
C ARG A 601 -31.98 36.48 25.00
N GLU A 602 -32.56 36.68 26.17
CA GLU A 602 -31.97 37.46 27.27
C GLU A 602 -30.66 36.84 27.80
N HIS A 603 -30.56 35.51 27.79
CA HIS A 603 -29.39 34.78 28.29
C HIS A 603 -28.38 34.39 27.20
N ALA A 604 -28.79 34.44 25.93
CA ALA A 604 -28.00 33.94 24.80
C ALA A 604 -26.60 34.60 24.68
N GLU A 605 -26.52 35.91 24.92
CA GLU A 605 -25.26 36.65 24.83
C GLU A 605 -24.32 36.32 26.00
N ALA A 606 -24.84 36.33 27.23
CA ALA A 606 -24.06 36.07 28.44
C ALA A 606 -23.44 34.66 28.42
N ILE A 607 -24.25 33.63 28.14
CA ILE A 607 -23.74 32.25 28.07
C ILE A 607 -22.78 32.07 26.89
N GLY A 608 -23.02 32.76 25.76
CA GLY A 608 -22.15 32.75 24.59
C GLY A 608 -20.76 33.32 24.87
N ARG A 609 -20.68 34.44 25.60
CA ARG A 609 -19.41 35.03 26.06
C ARG A 609 -18.65 34.07 27.00
N ARG A 610 -19.35 33.45 27.96
CA ARG A 610 -18.77 32.45 28.89
C ARG A 610 -18.14 31.27 28.14
N PHE A 611 -18.87 30.65 27.22
CA PHE A 611 -18.35 29.55 26.40
C PHE A 611 -17.20 29.97 25.48
N GLY A 612 -17.24 31.19 24.94
CA GLY A 612 -16.13 31.77 24.19
C GLY A 612 -14.84 31.80 25.00
N ALA A 613 -14.89 32.32 26.23
CA ALA A 613 -13.72 32.39 27.14
C ALA A 613 -13.18 30.99 27.48
N ILE A 614 -14.06 30.04 27.78
CA ILE A 614 -13.69 28.63 28.03
C ILE A 614 -12.95 28.05 26.83
N ARG A 615 -13.46 28.24 25.62
CA ARG A 615 -12.84 27.71 24.39
C ARG A 615 -11.44 28.29 24.18
N HIS A 616 -11.24 29.58 24.46
CA HIS A 616 -9.92 30.21 24.37
C HIS A 616 -8.94 29.65 25.40
N ARG A 617 -9.37 29.47 26.66
CA ARG A 617 -8.54 28.85 27.71
C ARG A 617 -8.19 27.40 27.39
N LEU A 618 -9.15 26.62 26.88
CA LEU A 618 -8.92 25.23 26.47
C LEU A 618 -7.95 25.15 25.30
N GLN A 619 -8.04 26.07 24.34
CA GLN A 619 -7.08 26.16 23.24
C GLN A 619 -5.67 26.49 23.75
N ALA A 620 -5.53 27.46 24.66
CA ALA A 620 -4.23 27.81 25.24
C ALA A 620 -3.59 26.62 25.99
N LEU A 621 -4.38 25.83 26.72
CA LEU A 621 -3.90 24.61 27.38
C LEU A 621 -3.42 23.56 26.36
N ILE A 622 -4.17 23.33 25.28
CA ILE A 622 -3.76 22.42 24.19
C ILE A 622 -2.41 22.86 23.61
N ASP A 623 -2.25 24.14 23.32
CA ASP A 623 -1.05 24.69 22.72
C ASP A 623 0.15 24.60 23.67
N GLN A 624 -0.04 24.88 24.96
CA GLN A 624 0.99 24.73 26.00
C GLN A 624 1.47 23.27 26.11
N ARG A 625 0.54 22.31 26.15
CA ARG A 625 0.89 20.87 26.24
C ARG A 625 1.61 20.37 25.00
N ALA A 626 1.17 20.83 23.82
CA ALA A 626 1.83 20.50 22.56
C ALA A 626 3.27 21.05 22.54
N GLU A 627 3.50 22.27 23.02
CA GLU A 627 4.86 22.85 23.09
C GLU A 627 5.78 22.11 24.08
N GLN A 628 5.24 21.66 25.22
CA GLN A 628 6.00 20.80 26.16
C GLN A 628 6.46 19.49 25.49
N ILE A 629 5.59 18.85 24.71
CA ILE A 629 5.92 17.66 23.92
C ILE A 629 6.97 17.99 22.85
N ALA A 630 6.85 19.14 22.18
CA ALA A 630 7.83 19.59 21.20
C ALA A 630 9.22 19.74 21.85
N ALA A 631 9.31 20.34 23.03
CA ALA A 631 10.55 20.47 23.79
C ALA A 631 11.15 19.10 24.17
N GLN A 632 10.34 18.15 24.64
CA GLN A 632 10.80 16.79 24.94
C GLN A 632 11.32 16.07 23.68
N LYS A 633 10.63 16.22 22.54
CA LYS A 633 11.09 15.70 21.25
C LYS A 633 12.41 16.33 20.79
N ARG A 634 12.59 17.63 20.97
CA ARG A 634 13.88 18.32 20.70
C ARG A 634 15.01 17.73 21.56
N ALA A 635 14.77 17.49 22.85
CA ALA A 635 15.77 16.85 23.73
C ALA A 635 16.12 15.42 23.30
N LEU A 636 15.16 14.63 22.79
CA LEU A 636 15.45 13.29 22.24
C LEU A 636 16.31 13.36 20.97
N ILE A 637 16.10 14.37 20.12
CA ILE A 637 16.94 14.60 18.92
C ILE A 637 18.38 14.88 19.34
N GLU A 638 18.59 15.79 20.31
CA GLU A 638 19.90 16.12 20.83
C GLU A 638 20.61 14.87 21.39
N GLN A 639 19.90 14.00 22.12
CA GLN A 639 20.45 12.75 22.61
C GLN A 639 20.87 11.79 21.50
N VAL A 640 20.07 11.64 20.42
CA VAL A 640 20.47 10.83 19.26
C VAL A 640 21.69 11.43 18.56
N GLN A 641 21.74 12.75 18.40
CA GLN A 641 22.88 13.45 17.80
C GLN A 641 24.16 13.30 18.65
N ALA A 642 24.05 13.34 19.97
CA ALA A 642 25.18 13.07 20.87
C ALA A 642 25.73 11.66 20.66
N LEU A 643 24.85 10.65 20.51
CA LEU A 643 25.25 9.28 20.23
C LEU A 643 25.96 9.12 18.87
N GLN A 644 25.66 9.95 17.88
CA GLN A 644 26.39 9.92 16.61
C GLN A 644 27.87 10.26 16.77
N ASN A 645 28.15 11.24 17.62
CA ASN A 645 29.49 11.78 17.86
C ASN A 645 30.25 11.05 18.98
N ASP A 646 29.56 10.22 19.77
CA ASP A 646 30.18 9.43 20.84
C ASP A 646 31.04 8.31 20.24
N THR A 647 32.37 8.48 20.34
CA THR A 647 33.39 7.51 19.90
C THR A 647 33.84 6.58 21.03
N GLU A 648 33.46 6.85 22.28
CA GLU A 648 33.80 6.01 23.43
C GLU A 648 32.91 4.77 23.49
N GLN A 649 31.64 4.90 23.10
CA GLN A 649 30.69 3.79 23.09
C GLN A 649 30.74 2.96 21.79
N SER A 650 30.69 1.63 21.96
CA SER A 650 30.56 0.71 20.83
C SER A 650 29.30 1.02 20.00
N LEU A 651 29.37 0.84 18.68
CA LEU A 651 28.23 1.07 17.79
C LEU A 651 26.99 0.27 18.20
N THR A 652 27.17 -0.95 18.71
CA THR A 652 26.08 -1.80 19.22
C THR A 652 25.37 -1.18 20.42
N ALA A 653 26.12 -0.62 21.38
CA ALA A 653 25.57 0.06 22.55
C ALA A 653 24.82 1.34 22.13
N ARG A 654 25.40 2.12 21.21
CA ARG A 654 24.77 3.32 20.65
C ARG A 654 23.46 3.00 19.96
N ILE A 655 23.41 1.96 19.12
CA ILE A 655 22.18 1.47 18.46
C ILE A 655 21.12 1.04 19.47
N ALA A 656 21.51 0.32 20.54
CA ALA A 656 20.57 -0.07 21.60
C ALA A 656 19.99 1.15 22.34
N HIS A 657 20.80 2.18 22.55
CA HIS A 657 20.34 3.44 23.13
C HIS A 657 19.39 4.19 22.18
N THR A 658 19.72 4.32 20.90
CA THR A 658 18.84 4.92 19.88
C THR A 658 17.47 4.22 19.82
N LYS A 659 17.42 2.89 19.94
CA LYS A 659 16.14 2.15 20.01
C LYS A 659 15.29 2.53 21.22
N ARG A 660 15.90 2.76 22.40
CA ARG A 660 15.18 3.25 23.60
C ARG A 660 14.64 4.66 23.37
N LEU A 661 15.42 5.54 22.75
CA LEU A 661 14.99 6.90 22.39
C LEU A 661 13.83 6.87 21.38
N GLN A 662 13.83 5.93 20.43
CA GLN A 662 12.70 5.71 19.51
C GLN A 662 11.43 5.23 20.23
N GLN A 663 11.55 4.42 21.29
CA GLN A 663 10.40 4.01 22.11
C GLN A 663 9.84 5.19 22.90
N GLN A 664 10.72 5.98 23.53
CA GLN A 664 10.34 7.20 24.24
C GLN A 664 9.64 8.19 23.29
N TRP A 665 10.18 8.41 22.09
CA TRP A 665 9.56 9.25 21.06
C TRP A 665 8.11 8.83 20.75
N ARG A 666 7.84 7.52 20.64
CA ARG A 666 6.51 6.98 20.36
C ARG A 666 5.54 7.15 21.52
N SER A 667 6.03 7.15 22.75
CA SER A 667 5.20 7.38 23.95
C SER A 667 4.84 8.85 24.15
N LEU A 668 5.59 9.77 23.51
CA LEU A 668 5.23 11.18 23.50
C LEU A 668 4.06 11.43 22.55
N GLY A 669 3.12 12.28 22.96
CA GLY A 669 2.01 12.70 22.12
C GLY A 669 2.46 13.56 20.93
N ARG A 670 1.53 14.30 20.33
CA ARG A 670 1.82 15.15 19.15
C ARG A 670 2.23 16.56 19.56
N ALA A 671 3.31 17.05 18.96
CA ALA A 671 3.72 18.45 19.01
C ALA A 671 2.78 19.31 18.12
N PRO A 672 2.91 20.65 18.11
CA PRO A 672 2.13 21.51 17.24
C PRO A 672 2.29 21.09 15.77
N LYS A 673 1.21 21.22 14.97
CA LYS A 673 1.17 20.74 13.58
C LYS A 673 2.31 21.25 12.69
N GLY A 674 2.83 22.45 12.94
CA GLY A 674 3.97 23.02 12.20
C GLY A 674 5.31 22.36 12.54
N ASP A 675 5.51 21.93 13.78
CA ASP A 675 6.79 21.46 14.29
C ASP A 675 6.93 19.94 14.19
N GLU A 676 5.82 19.19 14.34
CA GLU A 676 5.84 17.72 14.40
C GLU A 676 6.57 17.09 13.20
N GLN A 677 6.29 17.57 11.98
CA GLN A 677 6.91 17.02 10.77
C GLN A 677 8.41 17.33 10.71
N ALA A 678 8.81 18.54 11.11
CA ALA A 678 10.21 18.94 11.13
C ALA A 678 10.99 18.15 12.19
N LEU A 679 10.44 18.04 13.40
CA LEU A 679 11.01 17.26 14.50
C LEU A 679 11.16 15.79 14.12
N TRP A 680 10.13 15.18 13.53
CA TRP A 680 10.19 13.79 13.06
C TRP A 680 11.25 13.58 11.98
N LYS A 681 11.33 14.48 10.98
CA LYS A 681 12.32 14.38 9.92
C LYS A 681 13.75 14.43 10.48
N THR A 682 14.02 15.35 11.40
CA THR A 682 15.33 15.49 12.05
C THR A 682 15.67 14.29 12.92
N PHE A 683 14.73 13.84 13.77
CA PHE A 683 14.92 12.66 14.62
C PHE A 683 15.19 11.39 13.80
N ARG A 684 14.38 11.17 12.76
CA ARG A 684 14.53 10.01 11.87
C ARG A 684 15.86 10.04 11.13
N SER A 685 16.22 11.18 10.53
CA SER A 685 17.51 11.35 9.87
C SER A 685 18.67 11.02 10.80
N ALA A 686 18.61 11.49 12.05
CA ALA A 686 19.64 11.21 13.03
C ALA A 686 19.72 9.71 13.40
N CYS A 687 18.58 9.03 13.55
CA CYS A 687 18.53 7.59 13.75
C CYS A 687 19.08 6.81 12.55
N ASP A 688 18.66 7.18 11.33
CA ASP A 688 19.00 6.49 10.09
C ASP A 688 20.52 6.52 9.85
N GLN A 689 21.22 7.59 10.22
CA GLN A 689 22.68 7.67 10.13
C GLN A 689 23.38 6.62 11.02
N LEU A 690 22.95 6.41 12.26
CA LEU A 690 23.52 5.37 13.13
C LEU A 690 23.25 3.96 12.59
N PHE A 691 22.03 3.71 12.12
CA PHE A 691 21.69 2.42 11.51
C PHE A 691 22.46 2.17 10.20
N ALA A 692 22.68 3.20 9.39
CA ALA A 692 23.51 3.12 8.20
C ALA A 692 24.97 2.78 8.52
N GLN A 693 25.54 3.35 9.60
CA GLN A 693 26.88 2.97 10.07
C GLN A 693 26.95 1.49 10.46
N ARG A 694 25.92 0.98 11.16
CA ARG A 694 25.85 -0.45 11.54
C ARG A 694 25.76 -1.34 10.30
N ASP A 695 24.96 -0.96 9.33
CA ASP A 695 24.75 -1.75 8.12
C ASP A 695 26.00 -1.73 7.24
N ALA A 696 26.69 -0.60 7.12
CA ALA A 696 28.01 -0.50 6.49
C ALA A 696 29.04 -1.43 7.15
N GLN A 697 29.14 -1.43 8.48
CA GLN A 697 30.06 -2.33 9.20
C GLN A 697 29.73 -3.81 8.95
N LYS A 698 28.45 -4.18 8.91
CA LYS A 698 28.02 -5.55 8.58
C LYS A 698 28.35 -5.93 7.14
N HIS A 699 28.11 -5.04 6.19
CA HIS A 699 28.44 -5.28 4.78
C HIS A 699 29.95 -5.44 4.56
N GLU A 700 30.77 -4.61 5.21
CA GLU A 700 32.22 -4.73 5.16
C GLU A 700 32.70 -6.07 5.75
N GLN A 701 32.16 -6.47 6.91
CA GLN A 701 32.49 -7.75 7.52
C GLN A 701 32.08 -8.95 6.63
N ALA A 702 30.90 -8.90 6.01
CA ALA A 702 30.43 -9.94 5.09
C ALA A 702 31.28 -9.99 3.81
N ALA A 703 31.67 -8.83 3.25
CA ALA A 703 32.53 -8.75 2.08
C ALA A 703 33.91 -9.36 2.36
N ARG A 704 34.52 -9.04 3.51
CA ARG A 704 35.80 -9.66 3.94
C ARG A 704 35.67 -11.18 4.07
N GLN A 705 34.61 -11.69 4.70
CA GLN A 705 34.38 -13.13 4.84
C GLN A 705 34.18 -13.83 3.49
N GLN A 706 33.44 -13.21 2.57
CA GLN A 706 33.25 -13.74 1.23
C GLN A 706 34.58 -13.79 0.45
N GLN A 707 35.40 -12.74 0.53
CA GLN A 707 36.72 -12.71 -0.11
C GLN A 707 37.63 -13.84 0.40
N THR A 708 37.65 -14.09 1.71
CA THR A 708 38.39 -15.22 2.30
C THR A 708 37.89 -16.58 1.79
N LEU A 709 36.57 -16.77 1.68
CA LEU A 709 35.98 -18.00 1.14
C LEU A 709 36.31 -18.19 -0.35
N ASP A 710 36.32 -17.13 -1.14
CA ASP A 710 36.64 -17.22 -2.57
C ASP A 710 38.15 -17.48 -2.79
N GLN A 711 39.02 -16.95 -1.94
CA GLN A 711 40.45 -17.31 -1.92
C GLN A 711 40.66 -18.80 -1.57
N LEU A 712 39.96 -19.29 -0.54
CA LEU A 712 40.00 -20.70 -0.16
C LEU A 712 39.51 -21.63 -1.28
N GLN A 713 38.44 -21.24 -1.99
CA GLN A 713 37.89 -22.03 -3.10
C GLN A 713 38.91 -22.15 -4.23
N ARG A 714 39.57 -21.05 -4.61
CA ARG A 714 40.62 -21.07 -5.64
C ARG A 714 41.77 -22.00 -5.26
N LEU A 715 42.26 -21.92 -4.02
CA LEU A 715 43.32 -22.82 -3.55
C LEU A 715 42.89 -24.30 -3.59
N ILE A 716 41.64 -24.60 -3.22
CA ILE A 716 41.10 -25.96 -3.30
C ILE A 716 41.06 -26.44 -4.75
N ASP A 717 40.54 -25.63 -5.68
CA ASP A 717 40.40 -26.03 -7.08
C ASP A 717 41.77 -26.16 -7.78
N ASP A 718 42.71 -25.25 -7.50
CA ASP A 718 44.09 -25.32 -7.99
C ASP A 718 44.78 -26.61 -7.51
N MET A 719 44.67 -26.93 -6.22
CA MET A 719 45.27 -28.14 -5.64
C MET A 719 44.59 -29.43 -6.12
N ASP A 720 43.27 -29.42 -6.35
CA ASP A 720 42.53 -30.57 -6.89
C ASP A 720 43.02 -30.91 -8.31
N SER A 721 43.19 -29.87 -9.14
CA SER A 721 43.63 -29.98 -10.54
C SER A 721 45.09 -30.43 -10.71
N TRP A 722 45.97 -30.13 -9.76
CA TRP A 722 47.37 -30.53 -9.82
C TRP A 722 47.54 -32.00 -9.42
N GLN A 723 48.06 -32.84 -10.32
CA GLN A 723 48.38 -34.23 -10.03
C GLN A 723 49.90 -34.43 -10.01
N PRO A 724 50.49 -34.88 -8.88
CA PRO A 724 51.92 -35.11 -8.82
C PRO A 724 52.34 -36.26 -9.74
N THR A 725 53.45 -36.05 -10.45
CA THR A 725 54.08 -37.03 -11.35
C THR A 725 55.44 -37.52 -10.87
N HIS A 726 56.08 -36.78 -9.96
CA HIS A 726 57.38 -37.08 -9.37
C HIS A 726 57.30 -36.93 -7.83
N ALA A 727 58.16 -37.65 -7.10
CA ALA A 727 58.16 -37.62 -5.64
C ALA A 727 58.65 -36.28 -5.04
N ASP A 728 59.53 -35.58 -5.76
CA ASP A 728 60.11 -34.28 -5.37
C ASP A 728 59.08 -33.13 -5.38
N GLU A 729 57.90 -33.33 -5.99
CA GLU A 729 56.81 -32.35 -5.92
C GLU A 729 56.09 -32.28 -4.55
N SER A 730 56.59 -32.99 -3.53
CA SER A 730 56.10 -32.89 -2.15
C SER A 730 56.21 -31.47 -1.58
N GLU A 731 57.27 -30.72 -1.93
CA GLU A 731 57.44 -29.31 -1.53
C GLU A 731 56.30 -28.42 -2.04
N ARG A 732 55.72 -28.76 -3.20
CA ARG A 732 54.59 -28.03 -3.78
C ARG A 732 53.32 -28.24 -2.96
N LEU A 733 53.10 -29.44 -2.42
CA LEU A 733 51.98 -29.68 -1.50
C LEU A 733 52.14 -28.87 -0.21
N ASP A 734 53.36 -28.78 0.33
CA ASP A 734 53.64 -27.99 1.52
C ASP A 734 53.40 -26.49 1.31
N ALA A 735 53.73 -25.97 0.13
CA ALA A 735 53.42 -24.58 -0.24
C ALA A 735 51.90 -24.29 -0.28
N TYR A 736 51.09 -25.24 -0.77
CA TYR A 736 49.62 -25.13 -0.70
C TYR A 736 49.13 -25.11 0.76
N LEU A 737 49.67 -25.99 1.61
CA LEU A 737 49.30 -26.06 3.04
C LEU A 737 49.67 -24.77 3.80
N ALA A 738 50.84 -24.19 3.52
CA ALA A 738 51.25 -22.91 4.10
C ALA A 738 50.30 -21.76 3.68
N SER A 739 49.88 -21.75 2.41
CA SER A 739 48.94 -20.75 1.90
C SER A 739 47.55 -20.87 2.55
N LEU A 740 47.12 -22.08 2.89
CA LEU A 740 45.85 -22.34 3.59
C LEU A 740 45.87 -21.83 5.04
N GLN A 741 46.99 -21.97 5.74
CA GLN A 741 47.15 -21.46 7.11
C GLN A 741 47.02 -19.93 7.18
N GLN A 742 47.45 -19.20 6.14
CA GLN A 742 47.34 -17.74 6.08
C GLN A 742 45.89 -17.24 5.98
N LEU A 743 44.94 -18.10 5.58
CA LEU A 743 43.53 -17.76 5.47
C LEU A 743 42.73 -17.97 6.77
N GLU A 744 43.37 -18.46 7.84
CA GLU A 744 42.72 -18.67 9.13
C GLU A 744 42.66 -17.37 9.97
N PRO A 745 41.59 -17.13 10.76
CA PRO A 745 40.43 -18.01 10.98
C PRO A 745 39.33 -17.88 9.91
N LEU A 746 38.79 -19.02 9.48
CA LEU A 746 37.68 -19.08 8.52
C LEU A 746 36.33 -18.73 9.16
N PRO A 747 35.39 -18.13 8.39
CA PRO A 747 34.06 -17.82 8.90
C PRO A 747 33.28 -19.11 9.19
N ARG A 748 32.80 -19.28 10.43
CA ARG A 748 32.02 -20.47 10.85
C ARG A 748 30.68 -20.56 10.13
N ASN A 749 30.63 -21.28 9.02
CA ASN A 749 29.41 -21.58 8.28
C ASN A 749 29.52 -22.94 7.56
N ARG A 750 28.37 -23.52 7.17
CA ARG A 750 28.32 -24.83 6.49
C ARG A 750 29.19 -24.90 5.23
N ARG A 751 29.37 -23.78 4.52
CA ARG A 751 30.22 -23.69 3.31
C ARG A 751 31.68 -23.90 3.67
N SER A 752 32.20 -23.18 4.66
CA SER A 752 33.56 -23.34 5.19
C SER A 752 33.82 -24.76 5.71
N ASP A 753 32.87 -25.35 6.44
CA ASP A 753 32.98 -26.71 6.96
C ASP A 753 33.05 -27.73 5.82
N GLY A 754 32.24 -27.55 4.78
CA GLY A 754 32.25 -28.39 3.57
C GLY A 754 33.57 -28.27 2.79
N MET A 755 34.09 -27.06 2.67
CA MET A 755 35.36 -26.78 2.00
C MET A 755 36.54 -27.40 2.76
N GLN A 756 36.56 -27.31 4.10
CA GLN A 756 37.57 -27.96 4.93
C GLN A 756 37.54 -29.50 4.79
N LYS A 757 36.36 -30.11 4.71
CA LYS A 757 36.23 -31.55 4.46
C LYS A 757 36.76 -31.95 3.08
N ARG A 758 36.39 -31.21 2.02
CA ARG A 758 36.90 -31.45 0.65
C ARG A 758 38.42 -31.31 0.61
N LEU A 759 38.95 -30.26 1.22
CA LEU A 759 40.38 -30.00 1.34
C LEU A 759 41.12 -31.17 2.00
N GLY A 760 40.61 -31.67 3.13
CA GLY A 760 41.21 -32.82 3.82
C GLY A 760 41.25 -34.09 2.95
N GLY A 761 40.22 -34.32 2.13
CA GLY A 761 40.18 -35.40 1.15
C GLY A 761 41.24 -35.26 0.06
N ILE A 762 41.36 -34.06 -0.53
CA ILE A 762 42.36 -33.78 -1.57
C ILE A 762 43.78 -33.95 -1.03
N VAL A 763 44.11 -33.33 0.11
CA VAL A 763 45.44 -33.43 0.73
C VAL A 763 45.82 -34.89 0.98
N ARG A 764 44.90 -35.70 1.52
CA ARG A 764 45.13 -37.13 1.75
C ARG A 764 45.44 -37.86 0.44
N ALA A 765 44.67 -37.61 -0.61
CA ALA A 765 44.89 -38.24 -1.92
C ALA A 765 46.25 -37.84 -2.53
N LYS A 766 46.66 -36.58 -2.42
CA LYS A 766 47.97 -36.12 -2.93
C LYS A 766 49.14 -36.73 -2.15
N ARG A 767 49.05 -36.79 -0.81
CA ARG A 767 50.06 -37.46 0.04
C ARG A 767 50.21 -38.94 -0.32
N GLU A 768 49.09 -39.64 -0.49
CA GLU A 768 49.12 -41.05 -0.87
C GLU A 768 49.76 -41.25 -2.26
N ARG A 769 49.46 -40.37 -3.22
CA ARG A 769 50.06 -40.43 -4.55
C ARG A 769 51.56 -40.17 -4.52
N LEU A 770 52.02 -39.14 -3.81
CA LEU A 770 53.44 -38.82 -3.63
C LEU A 770 54.21 -39.99 -2.99
N SER A 771 53.68 -40.58 -1.91
CA SER A 771 54.29 -41.74 -1.26
C SER A 771 54.42 -42.96 -2.19
N ARG A 772 53.47 -43.16 -3.11
CA ARG A 772 53.58 -44.22 -4.13
C ARG A 772 54.61 -43.90 -5.20
N LEU A 773 54.75 -42.63 -5.60
CA LEU A 773 55.78 -42.20 -6.55
C LEU A 773 57.17 -42.38 -5.97
N GLU A 774 57.38 -42.11 -4.68
CA GLU A 774 58.63 -42.40 -3.98
C GLU A 774 59.02 -43.90 -4.10
N VAL A 775 58.05 -44.81 -3.94
CA VAL A 775 58.28 -46.25 -4.12
C VAL A 775 58.68 -46.57 -5.57
N VAL A 776 58.02 -45.95 -6.56
CA VAL A 776 58.36 -46.11 -7.98
C VAL A 776 59.80 -45.64 -8.25
N ASP A 777 60.20 -44.49 -7.71
CA ASP A 777 61.53 -43.93 -7.87
C ASP A 777 62.60 -44.85 -7.28
N LYS A 778 62.37 -45.45 -6.10
CA LYS A 778 63.27 -46.47 -5.52
C LYS A 778 63.40 -47.71 -6.39
N VAL A 779 62.31 -48.20 -6.98
CA VAL A 779 62.37 -49.33 -7.92
C VAL A 779 63.13 -48.96 -9.19
N GLN A 780 62.92 -47.76 -9.75
CA GLN A 780 63.66 -47.31 -10.94
C GLN A 780 65.15 -47.17 -10.65
N GLN A 781 65.50 -46.64 -9.48
CA GLN A 781 66.88 -46.56 -9.01
C GLN A 781 67.51 -47.95 -8.92
N TRP A 782 66.81 -48.95 -8.39
CA TRP A 782 67.28 -50.34 -8.40
C TRP A 782 67.52 -50.90 -9.80
N HIS A 783 66.61 -50.66 -10.74
CA HIS A 783 66.80 -51.10 -12.12
C HIS A 783 68.05 -50.48 -12.76
N ALA A 784 68.38 -49.23 -12.42
CA ALA A 784 69.61 -48.59 -12.88
C ALA A 784 70.88 -49.25 -12.29
N LEU A 785 70.78 -49.97 -11.16
CA LEU A 785 71.87 -50.70 -10.52
C LEU A 785 72.05 -52.14 -11.05
N LEU A 786 71.16 -52.63 -11.92
CA LEU A 786 71.26 -53.99 -12.50
C LEU A 786 72.61 -54.31 -13.16
N PRO A 787 73.28 -53.40 -13.90
CA PRO A 787 74.61 -53.67 -14.43
C PRO A 787 75.62 -54.04 -13.33
N LEU A 788 75.62 -53.29 -12.22
CA LEU A 788 76.49 -53.55 -11.07
C LEU A 788 76.16 -54.88 -10.38
N ILE A 789 74.87 -55.20 -10.22
CA ILE A 789 74.43 -56.47 -9.64
C ILE A 789 74.89 -57.64 -10.51
N ASN A 790 74.73 -57.53 -11.83
CA ASN A 790 75.17 -58.56 -12.77
C ASN A 790 76.70 -58.74 -12.77
N ALA A 791 77.47 -57.65 -12.68
CA ALA A 791 78.92 -57.71 -12.54
C ALA A 791 79.34 -58.42 -11.24
N HIS A 792 78.66 -58.14 -10.12
CA HIS A 792 78.87 -58.87 -8.87
C HIS A 792 78.53 -60.34 -8.96
N LEU A 793 77.40 -60.70 -9.59
CA LEU A 793 77.02 -62.10 -9.79
C LEU A 793 78.04 -62.86 -10.65
N ALA A 794 78.58 -62.21 -11.68
CA ALA A 794 79.64 -62.78 -12.51
C ALA A 794 80.94 -63.00 -11.72
N ALA A 795 81.35 -62.00 -10.91
CA ALA A 795 82.51 -62.10 -10.04
C ALA A 795 82.35 -63.16 -8.94
N ASP A 796 81.15 -63.27 -8.34
CA ASP A 796 80.80 -64.30 -7.37
C ASP A 796 80.88 -65.69 -8.00
N HIS A 797 80.35 -65.87 -9.22
CA HIS A 797 80.43 -67.13 -9.96
C HIS A 797 81.87 -67.53 -10.29
N GLN A 798 82.70 -66.57 -10.70
CA GLN A 798 84.12 -66.79 -10.98
C GLN A 798 84.88 -67.22 -9.71
N ALA A 799 84.62 -66.57 -8.57
CA ALA A 799 85.22 -66.96 -7.30
C ALA A 799 84.77 -68.38 -6.88
N LEU A 800 83.46 -68.66 -6.92
CA LEU A 800 82.89 -69.95 -6.53
C LEU A 800 83.35 -71.14 -7.39
N SER A 801 83.75 -70.88 -8.64
CA SER A 801 84.29 -71.89 -9.57
C SER A 801 85.81 -72.11 -9.46
N GLY A 802 86.46 -71.49 -8.48
CA GLY A 802 87.89 -71.65 -8.19
C GLY A 802 88.81 -70.59 -8.83
N GLY A 803 88.24 -69.52 -9.40
CA GLY A 803 88.98 -68.35 -9.87
C GLY A 803 89.42 -67.39 -8.74
N HIS A 804 90.33 -66.47 -9.03
CA HIS A 804 90.75 -65.45 -8.05
C HIS A 804 89.58 -64.49 -7.74
N PRO A 805 89.28 -64.20 -6.47
CA PRO A 805 88.24 -63.23 -6.10
C PRO A 805 88.67 -61.82 -6.51
N ALA A 806 88.09 -61.29 -7.59
CA ALA A 806 88.32 -59.91 -8.02
C ALA A 806 87.25 -58.98 -7.42
N PRO A 807 87.63 -57.77 -6.96
CA PRO A 807 86.64 -56.76 -6.59
C PRO A 807 85.95 -56.22 -7.85
N VAL A 808 84.67 -55.89 -7.73
CA VAL A 808 83.92 -55.18 -8.77
C VAL A 808 84.00 -53.68 -8.48
N ASP A 809 84.27 -52.87 -9.49
CA ASP A 809 84.31 -51.40 -9.38
C ASP A 809 82.96 -50.80 -9.82
N ALA A 810 82.25 -50.13 -8.91
CA ALA A 810 80.98 -49.51 -9.25
C ALA A 810 81.09 -48.42 -10.34
N ASN A 811 82.23 -47.72 -10.42
CA ASN A 811 82.42 -46.64 -11.39
C ASN A 811 82.65 -47.15 -12.82
N SER A 812 83.08 -48.41 -12.99
CA SER A 812 83.22 -49.01 -14.31
C SER A 812 81.89 -49.54 -14.85
N GLU A 813 81.03 -50.05 -13.96
CA GLU A 813 79.80 -50.75 -14.34
C GLU A 813 78.58 -49.84 -14.46
N LEU A 814 78.57 -48.71 -13.76
CA LEU A 814 77.43 -47.78 -13.77
C LEU A 814 77.73 -46.52 -14.60
N SER A 815 76.72 -46.07 -15.34
CA SER A 815 76.77 -44.79 -16.07
C SER A 815 76.51 -43.57 -15.17
N THR A 816 76.05 -43.79 -13.94
CA THR A 816 75.78 -42.78 -12.92
C THR A 816 76.48 -43.17 -11.61
N PRO A 817 76.84 -42.20 -10.75
CA PRO A 817 77.46 -42.53 -9.47
C PRO A 817 76.52 -43.38 -8.61
N LEU A 818 77.09 -44.39 -7.95
CA LEU A 818 76.36 -45.25 -7.02
C LEU A 818 75.72 -44.39 -5.91
N PRO A 819 74.40 -44.51 -5.67
CA PRO A 819 73.77 -43.77 -4.59
C PRO A 819 74.40 -44.14 -3.24
N ALA A 820 74.58 -43.14 -2.37
CA ALA A 820 75.31 -43.30 -1.11
C ALA A 820 74.75 -44.43 -0.23
N THR A 821 73.42 -44.65 -0.25
CA THR A 821 72.73 -45.72 0.49
C THR A 821 73.17 -47.13 0.08
N TYR A 822 73.66 -47.32 -1.15
CA TYR A 822 74.13 -48.61 -1.66
C TYR A 822 75.65 -48.78 -1.56
N GLY A 823 76.39 -47.72 -1.21
CA GLY A 823 77.86 -47.73 -1.15
C GLY A 823 78.43 -48.78 -0.20
N ASP A 824 77.92 -48.82 1.02
CA ASP A 824 78.34 -49.78 2.04
C ASP A 824 77.97 -51.22 1.64
N ALA A 825 76.79 -51.42 1.04
CA ALA A 825 76.36 -52.73 0.55
C ALA A 825 77.27 -53.27 -0.56
N HIS A 826 77.65 -52.41 -1.52
CA HIS A 826 78.59 -52.74 -2.59
C HIS A 826 79.96 -53.17 -2.02
N GLN A 827 80.49 -52.43 -1.05
CA GLN A 827 81.76 -52.76 -0.40
C GLN A 827 81.68 -54.07 0.38
N ARG A 828 80.63 -54.26 1.19
CA ARG A 828 80.38 -55.51 1.94
C ARG A 828 80.38 -56.73 1.03
N ARG A 829 79.78 -56.65 -0.17
CA ARG A 829 79.76 -57.78 -1.11
C ARG A 829 81.14 -58.09 -1.70
N ASN A 830 81.95 -57.07 -1.97
CA ASN A 830 83.34 -57.26 -2.41
C ASN A 830 84.20 -57.89 -1.29
N GLU A 831 84.04 -57.44 -0.05
CA GLU A 831 84.72 -57.99 1.12
C GLU A 831 84.29 -59.43 1.42
N ALA A 832 83.00 -59.74 1.33
CA ALA A 832 82.49 -61.08 1.50
C ALA A 832 83.11 -62.05 0.47
N ARG A 833 83.28 -61.61 -0.79
CA ARG A 833 83.93 -62.42 -1.84
C ARG A 833 85.40 -62.74 -1.54
N SER A 834 86.14 -61.82 -0.92
CA SER A 834 87.58 -62.00 -0.65
C SER A 834 87.87 -62.70 0.69
N SER A 835 86.97 -62.57 1.67
CA SER A 835 87.11 -63.13 3.02
C SER A 835 86.48 -64.53 3.18
N THR A 836 85.57 -64.92 2.30
CA THR A 836 84.92 -66.24 2.34
C THR A 836 85.87 -67.34 1.88
N THR A 837 85.98 -68.41 2.65
CA THR A 837 86.73 -69.62 2.26
C THR A 837 85.95 -70.38 1.19
N LEU A 838 86.59 -70.67 0.04
CA LEU A 838 85.98 -71.31 -1.13
C LEU A 838 86.56 -72.72 -1.36
N PRO A 839 85.78 -73.72 -1.81
CA PRO A 839 84.34 -73.66 -2.11
C PRO A 839 83.47 -73.52 -0.85
N LEU A 840 82.28 -72.92 -0.98
CA LEU A 840 81.36 -72.75 0.13
C LEU A 840 80.99 -74.10 0.76
N SER A 841 80.97 -74.16 2.08
CA SER A 841 80.39 -75.28 2.81
C SER A 841 78.87 -75.34 2.62
N SER A 842 78.26 -76.52 2.85
CA SER A 842 76.81 -76.68 2.75
C SER A 842 76.04 -75.78 3.73
N GLU A 843 76.61 -75.45 4.89
CA GLU A 843 76.03 -74.49 5.84
C GLU A 843 76.03 -73.07 5.26
N GLN A 844 77.17 -72.60 4.73
CA GLN A 844 77.27 -71.27 4.13
C GLN A 844 76.40 -71.09 2.87
N GLN A 845 76.19 -72.16 2.09
CA GLN A 845 75.24 -72.13 0.97
C GLN A 845 73.79 -72.03 1.47
N GLY A 846 73.45 -72.73 2.54
CA GLY A 846 72.13 -72.66 3.18
C GLY A 846 71.84 -71.27 3.76
N ASP A 847 72.81 -70.63 4.41
CA ASP A 847 72.65 -69.28 4.98
C ASP A 847 72.32 -68.22 3.91
N VAL A 848 72.99 -68.28 2.75
CA VAL A 848 72.74 -67.36 1.63
C VAL A 848 71.37 -67.62 1.01
N GLU A 849 70.95 -68.88 0.90
CA GLU A 849 69.60 -69.27 0.43
C GLU A 849 68.50 -68.78 1.38
N GLU A 850 68.69 -68.91 2.70
CA GLU A 850 67.75 -68.44 3.71
C GLU A 850 67.63 -66.90 3.70
N GLN A 851 68.75 -66.18 3.62
CA GLN A 851 68.74 -64.72 3.55
C GLN A 851 68.08 -64.20 2.25
N LEU A 852 68.34 -64.85 1.11
CA LEU A 852 67.68 -64.52 -0.16
C LEU A 852 66.16 -64.78 -0.07
N ALA A 853 65.76 -65.91 0.51
CA ALA A 853 64.35 -66.23 0.74
C ALA A 853 63.67 -65.20 1.65
N ARG A 854 64.35 -64.76 2.73
CA ARG A 854 63.86 -63.72 3.64
C ARG A 854 63.64 -62.38 2.93
N LEU A 855 64.60 -61.92 2.12
CA LEU A 855 64.47 -60.67 1.36
C LEU A 855 63.32 -60.73 0.34
N ARG A 856 63.16 -61.86 -0.35
CA ARG A 856 62.04 -62.09 -1.28
C ARG A 856 60.68 -62.05 -0.56
N VAL A 857 60.57 -62.67 0.62
CA VAL A 857 59.34 -62.64 1.42
C VAL A 857 59.03 -61.23 1.92
N HIS A 858 60.05 -60.48 2.33
CA HIS A 858 59.88 -59.08 2.74
C HIS A 858 59.36 -58.23 1.56
N LEU A 859 59.96 -58.38 0.38
CA LEU A 859 59.51 -57.72 -0.83
C LEU A 859 58.06 -58.12 -1.22
N SER A 860 57.70 -59.40 -1.04
CA SER A 860 56.33 -59.88 -1.28
C SER A 860 55.31 -59.23 -0.33
N LEU A 861 55.67 -59.03 0.94
CA LEU A 861 54.83 -58.30 1.90
C LEU A 861 54.65 -56.83 1.52
N LEU A 862 55.69 -56.17 0.98
CA LEU A 862 55.58 -54.80 0.46
C LEU A 862 54.70 -54.75 -0.80
N ALA A 863 54.82 -55.74 -1.69
CA ALA A 863 54.06 -55.83 -2.94
C ALA A 863 52.62 -56.39 -2.78
N LEU A 864 52.20 -56.74 -1.55
CA LEU A 864 50.93 -57.43 -1.27
C LEU A 864 50.77 -58.74 -2.06
N GLY A 865 51.87 -59.46 -2.28
CA GLY A 865 51.92 -60.75 -2.98
C GLY A 865 51.63 -61.95 -2.08
N SER A 866 51.31 -63.08 -2.69
CA SER A 866 51.27 -64.38 -2.02
C SER A 866 52.69 -64.90 -1.81
N VAL A 867 52.97 -65.49 -0.65
CA VAL A 867 54.23 -66.15 -0.33
C VAL A 867 54.10 -67.66 -0.64
N LYS A 868 55.18 -68.32 -1.09
CA LYS A 868 55.16 -69.79 -1.31
C LYS A 868 54.91 -70.50 0.01
N GLN A 869 54.24 -71.66 -0.01
CA GLN A 869 53.87 -72.40 1.20
C GLN A 869 55.07 -72.77 2.09
N ARG A 870 56.26 -72.97 1.49
CA ARG A 870 57.52 -73.26 2.20
C ARG A 870 58.08 -72.06 2.98
N ASP A 871 57.67 -70.85 2.65
CA ASP A 871 58.21 -69.58 3.16
C ASP A 871 57.22 -68.87 4.13
N GLU A 872 56.06 -69.47 4.42
CA GLU A 872 55.06 -68.93 5.34
C GLU A 872 55.59 -68.68 6.78
N PRO A 873 56.48 -69.51 7.35
CA PRO A 873 57.10 -69.21 8.64
C PRO A 873 57.93 -67.91 8.62
N LEU A 874 58.68 -67.66 7.53
CA LEU A 874 59.46 -66.43 7.34
C LEU A 874 58.54 -65.21 7.22
N ARG A 875 57.38 -65.36 6.58
CA ARG A 875 56.37 -64.29 6.45
C ARG A 875 55.90 -63.79 7.82
N LEU A 876 55.57 -64.70 8.73
CA LEU A 876 55.12 -64.35 10.09
C LEU A 876 56.23 -63.68 10.89
N ALA A 877 57.47 -64.19 10.79
CA ALA A 877 58.63 -63.60 11.46
C ALA A 877 58.87 -62.15 11.01
N ILE A 878 58.87 -61.89 9.70
CA ILE A 878 59.06 -60.54 9.14
C ILE A 878 57.89 -59.61 9.53
N GLN A 879 56.65 -60.10 9.57
CA GLN A 879 55.50 -59.29 10.01
C GLN A 879 55.62 -58.86 11.48
N VAL A 880 56.09 -59.73 12.36
CA VAL A 880 56.34 -59.41 13.78
C VAL A 880 57.50 -58.42 13.92
N GLU A 881 58.58 -58.59 13.16
CA GLU A 881 59.69 -57.64 13.14
C GLU A 881 59.26 -56.26 12.66
N ARG A 882 58.44 -56.19 11.60
CA ARG A 882 57.87 -54.92 11.11
C ARG A 882 56.98 -54.24 12.15
N LEU A 883 56.18 -55.02 12.88
CA LEU A 883 55.36 -54.50 13.99
C LEU A 883 56.22 -53.98 15.15
N ASN A 884 57.27 -54.69 15.54
CA ASN A 884 58.18 -54.28 16.60
C ASN A 884 59.04 -53.06 16.20
N ASN A 885 59.53 -53.03 14.97
CA ASN A 885 60.31 -51.91 14.45
C ASN A 885 59.43 -50.66 14.23
N GLY A 886 58.16 -50.85 13.84
CA GLY A 886 57.17 -49.78 13.69
C GLY A 886 56.72 -49.12 15.00
N LEU A 887 56.99 -49.73 16.17
CA LEU A 887 56.77 -49.09 17.48
C LEU A 887 57.84 -48.03 17.81
N ASN A 888 59.00 -48.05 17.14
CA ASN A 888 60.13 -47.16 17.42
C ASN A 888 60.31 -46.02 16.40
N ALA A 889 59.76 -46.13 15.18
CA ALA A 889 59.66 -45.05 14.19
C ALA A 889 58.68 -45.42 13.05
N GLU A 890 57.88 -44.46 12.57
CA GLU A 890 57.08 -44.61 11.34
C GLU A 890 58.02 -44.62 10.13
N ARG A 891 58.32 -45.80 9.57
CA ARG A 891 59.09 -45.94 8.33
C ARG A 891 58.16 -45.87 7.12
N SER A 892 58.57 -45.17 6.06
CA SER A 892 57.79 -45.15 4.82
C SER A 892 57.97 -46.48 4.07
N LYS A 893 57.01 -46.80 3.20
CA LYS A 893 57.10 -47.98 2.32
C LYS A 893 58.30 -47.89 1.37
N ALA A 894 58.71 -46.68 1.00
CA ALA A 894 59.89 -46.44 0.15
C ALA A 894 61.19 -46.71 0.91
N ASP A 895 61.27 -46.32 2.18
CA ASP A 895 62.43 -46.59 3.05
C ASP A 895 62.59 -48.10 3.31
N GLU A 896 61.49 -48.79 3.63
CA GLU A 896 61.50 -50.25 3.82
C GLU A 896 61.92 -50.99 2.54
N LEU A 897 61.49 -50.48 1.37
CA LEU A 897 61.92 -51.03 0.09
C LEU A 897 63.41 -50.80 -0.16
N GLU A 898 63.92 -49.58 0.09
CA GLU A 898 65.34 -49.26 -0.08
C GLU A 898 66.22 -50.16 0.81
N GLU A 899 65.83 -50.41 2.06
CA GLU A 899 66.53 -51.32 2.98
C GLU A 899 66.63 -52.75 2.40
N VAL A 900 65.51 -53.31 1.91
CA VAL A 900 65.47 -54.63 1.28
C VAL A 900 66.38 -54.70 0.05
N LEU A 901 66.41 -53.65 -0.77
CA LEU A 901 67.22 -53.57 -1.97
C LEU A 901 68.71 -53.43 -1.65
N VAL A 902 69.07 -52.63 -0.65
CA VAL A 902 70.44 -52.48 -0.15
C VAL A 902 70.97 -53.82 0.36
N ASP A 903 70.17 -54.56 1.14
CA ASP A 903 70.56 -55.88 1.63
C ASP A 903 70.66 -56.93 0.51
N LEU A 904 69.78 -56.84 -0.49
CA LEU A 904 69.85 -57.69 -1.68
C LEU A 904 71.12 -57.45 -2.50
N LEU A 905 71.58 -56.20 -2.59
CA LEU A 905 72.87 -55.88 -3.23
C LEU A 905 74.04 -56.45 -2.43
N ALA A 906 74.00 -56.38 -1.09
CA ALA A 906 75.08 -56.81 -0.20
C ALA A 906 75.27 -58.34 -0.17
N LEU A 907 74.23 -59.11 -0.51
CA LEU A 907 74.21 -60.57 -0.38
C LEU A 907 75.14 -61.27 -1.39
N GLY A 908 76.13 -62.02 -0.88
CA GLY A 908 77.05 -62.83 -1.68
C GLY A 908 78.23 -63.37 -0.86
N PRO A 909 79.11 -64.21 -1.44
CA PRO A 909 79.14 -64.63 -2.85
C PRO A 909 77.96 -65.54 -3.22
N MET A 910 77.19 -65.15 -4.24
CA MET A 910 75.93 -65.81 -4.63
C MET A 910 76.14 -66.91 -5.68
N PRO A 911 75.70 -68.16 -5.44
CA PRO A 911 75.68 -69.19 -6.48
C PRO A 911 74.74 -68.80 -7.64
N ASN A 912 75.24 -68.89 -8.88
CA ASN A 912 74.46 -68.52 -10.08
C ASN A 912 73.15 -69.32 -10.21
N CYS A 913 73.16 -70.61 -9.85
CA CYS A 913 71.96 -71.45 -9.87
C CYS A 913 70.88 -70.96 -8.89
N LEU A 914 71.28 -70.43 -7.73
CA LEU A 914 70.36 -69.91 -6.71
C LEU A 914 69.71 -68.59 -7.17
N TRP A 915 70.49 -67.68 -7.74
CA TRP A 915 69.97 -66.41 -8.27
C TRP A 915 68.99 -66.64 -9.43
N GLN A 916 69.32 -67.53 -10.38
CA GLN A 916 68.48 -67.85 -11.54
C GLN A 916 67.10 -68.39 -11.15
N GLN A 917 66.98 -69.08 -10.01
CA GLN A 917 65.70 -69.61 -9.53
C GLN A 917 64.77 -68.52 -8.99
N GLU A 918 65.31 -67.39 -8.52
CA GLU A 918 64.56 -66.39 -7.75
C GLU A 918 64.43 -65.04 -8.46
N VAL A 919 65.32 -64.71 -9.41
CA VAL A 919 65.34 -63.40 -10.11
C VAL A 919 64.01 -63.04 -10.78
N ASN A 920 63.36 -64.00 -11.44
CA ASN A 920 62.06 -63.77 -12.10
C ASN A 920 60.96 -63.39 -11.10
N GLU A 921 61.01 -63.94 -9.87
CA GLU A 921 60.03 -63.61 -8.84
C GLU A 921 60.30 -62.23 -8.23
N LEU A 922 61.57 -61.91 -7.96
CA LEU A 922 61.99 -60.59 -7.48
C LEU A 922 61.62 -59.48 -8.47
N ASP A 923 61.90 -59.67 -9.77
CA ASP A 923 61.53 -58.71 -10.82
C ASP A 923 60.03 -58.54 -10.94
N ASN A 924 59.25 -59.61 -10.80
CA ASN A 924 57.79 -59.54 -10.79
C ASN A 924 57.26 -58.76 -9.58
N LEU A 925 57.86 -58.92 -8.40
CA LEU A 925 57.47 -58.20 -7.18
C LEU A 925 57.82 -56.71 -7.28
N LEU A 926 59.02 -56.38 -7.77
CA LEU A 926 59.43 -55.00 -8.04
C LEU A 926 58.57 -54.36 -9.13
N GLY A 927 58.26 -55.10 -10.19
CA GLY A 927 57.36 -54.65 -11.25
C GLY A 927 55.94 -54.37 -10.77
N ARG A 928 55.44 -55.06 -9.74
CA ARG A 928 54.17 -54.74 -9.08
C ARG A 928 54.25 -53.47 -8.25
N LEU A 929 55.36 -53.25 -7.55
CA LEU A 929 55.63 -52.04 -6.77
C LEU A 929 55.82 -50.80 -7.67
N ALA A 930 56.39 -50.99 -8.86
CA ALA A 930 56.64 -49.93 -9.84
C ALA A 930 55.47 -49.60 -10.77
N ARG A 931 54.30 -50.24 -10.60
CA ARG A 931 53.12 -49.89 -11.41
C ARG A 931 52.73 -48.44 -11.10
N PRO A 932 52.73 -47.54 -12.10
CA PRO A 932 52.38 -46.15 -11.84
C PRO A 932 50.94 -46.09 -11.31
N PRO A 933 50.65 -45.17 -10.37
CA PRO A 933 49.29 -44.98 -9.90
C PRO A 933 48.41 -44.62 -11.11
N GLN A 934 47.27 -45.30 -11.27
CA GLN A 934 46.25 -44.82 -12.20
C GLN A 934 45.88 -43.38 -11.80
N PRO A 935 45.66 -42.47 -12.78
CA PRO A 935 45.42 -41.04 -12.55
C PRO A 935 44.33 -40.78 -11.52
#